data_AF-A0AA88GER2-F1
#
_entry.id   AF-A0AA88GER2-F1
#
_cell.length_a   1.000
_cell.length_b   1.000
_cell.length_c   1.000
_cell.angle_alpha   90.00
_cell.angle_beta   90.00
_cell.angle_gamma   90.00
#
_symmetry.space_group_name_H-M   'P 1'
#
loop_
_entity.id
_entity.type
_entity.pdbx_description
1 polymer ?
#
loop_
_entity_poly.entity_id
_entity_poly.type
_entity_poly.pdbx_seq_one_letter_code
_entity_poly.pdbx_strand_id
1 'polypeptide(L)'
;MEAFVSHLLDFYSKSILRNEYAITYLDNNYYSLCFLTGSILMMWTFLIAIPLSVIQTCFLKYNEFSTTSKRSNSRIWRIWPSTCSCFRQIESKWTHLKISTRSSSLEIHEKNLDHAANQHFEEIERHDLEESNHHEMRTVESNSLRTCLDTFTCIAFFISCVLLAFIFLLSSTFSKMHFMWSSLCMTSVFCMWLLGVFVLDVKRIVVGLVKNCRRRDNKHTQKTMELNHTSSTHSSNVSITLEEEMGHEEWNPEETHEEKLLSTIPKDTSSLQPVNPMEPMEDKTISTQQKHSQQEPFTPFSSRLMSLLRFCVNTKISHVVPSSRAGSLLSQMVKPRIANKPILFTTLILCVSVSLIFLFCTLLSYSLYHICIATDPIEISTLFSRTVLSNRTCALDDICFTYLTVPEHMNSQIIVNFQVSLSSGEQFFNPLVEFKKFNPALSFNPDTIRNHLDFWNFLRTEQTLAQQAKCFRMENIFEEIRFQCLAEITTLESDSSYMVRAVFESDPNSSRKRHIGSILKFRTTPSEEHFTKNIPFLNGGDLSWREPTFALAKYIHSLGMNDHSPKQMEDLAPYFAIVGGDVSYDNGCSACYRRWDDWFQKWNLYMTTSISYESEGGLMDSQHDERRNDENDRALEIQKNFEISHVYSLPMLTAVGNHEAGNFMRPRSDNSYYIRYFPMSISNESTATLWKDQHRMEDPQFTRSLQHVHYLSRHTMIVVLDSWVHESPFDQVQYLIDLFESSELKKKQQFVKNRIVVIHHPMYSSEKIKTVISKEMIMAWEILFLKYNVTAVFENHVHAYKQTYPIKEGKVVTTQSASQLGEFETQDDNSLFVYEKRPHEYSQHGIIYIGDGSWGVTNWDPSLDFENPIFRQVGYLSHVFHVNTRELESGEVVLDLSALGYNTTTESIHQVEGSRLRILTG
;
A
#
# COMPACT_ATOMS: atom_id res chain seq x y z
N MET A 1 -16.76 -24.33 5.24
CA MET A 1 -16.18 -23.00 5.51
C MET A 1 -14.75 -22.91 5.00
N GLU A 2 -13.85 -23.82 5.40
CA GLU A 2 -12.47 -23.88 4.85
C GLU A 2 -12.42 -23.99 3.33
N ALA A 3 -13.21 -24.85 2.70
CA ALA A 3 -13.29 -24.93 1.24
C ALA A 3 -13.77 -23.61 0.59
N PHE A 4 -14.71 -22.90 1.21
CA PHE A 4 -15.18 -21.60 0.72
C PHE A 4 -14.09 -20.53 0.84
N VAL A 5 -13.38 -20.49 1.98
CA VAL A 5 -12.24 -19.58 2.18
C VAL A 5 -11.13 -19.90 1.18
N SER A 6 -10.83 -21.17 0.94
CA SER A 6 -9.84 -21.61 -0.05
C SER A 6 -10.24 -21.19 -1.48
N HIS A 7 -11.50 -21.36 -1.87
CA HIS A 7 -11.97 -20.94 -3.19
C HIS A 7 -12.04 -19.42 -3.33
N LEU A 8 -12.36 -18.69 -2.26
CA LEU A 8 -12.36 -17.23 -2.25
C LEU A 8 -10.94 -16.68 -2.37
N LEU A 9 -9.98 -17.27 -1.65
CA LEU A 9 -8.56 -16.94 -1.75
C LEU A 9 -7.99 -17.30 -3.13
N ASP A 10 -8.40 -18.44 -3.71
CA ASP A 10 -7.99 -18.84 -5.06
C ASP A 10 -8.58 -17.92 -6.14
N PHE A 11 -9.86 -17.53 -6.00
CA PHE A 11 -10.49 -16.53 -6.87
C PHE A 11 -9.82 -15.15 -6.74
N TYR A 12 -9.55 -14.70 -5.51
CA TYR A 12 -8.90 -13.43 -5.28
C TYR A 12 -7.47 -13.44 -5.85
N SER A 13 -6.72 -14.53 -5.64
CA SER A 13 -5.36 -14.69 -6.17
C SER A 13 -5.32 -14.81 -7.70
N LYS A 14 -6.19 -15.64 -8.30
CA LYS A 14 -6.13 -15.92 -9.74
C LYS A 14 -6.89 -14.93 -10.60
N SER A 15 -8.00 -14.38 -10.12
CA SER A 15 -8.89 -13.54 -10.93
C SER A 15 -8.74 -12.05 -10.63
N ILE A 16 -8.41 -11.68 -9.38
CA ILE A 16 -8.24 -10.28 -9.00
C ILE A 16 -6.76 -9.90 -9.00
N LEU A 17 -5.89 -10.61 -8.26
CA LEU A 17 -4.49 -10.22 -8.11
C LEU A 17 -3.66 -10.36 -9.40
N ARG A 18 -3.99 -11.31 -10.28
CA ARG A 18 -3.32 -11.48 -11.58
C ARG A 18 -3.83 -10.54 -12.67
N ASN A 19 -4.96 -9.89 -12.46
CA ASN A 19 -5.49 -8.92 -13.40
C ASN A 19 -5.26 -7.54 -12.81
N GLU A 20 -4.14 -6.92 -13.17
CA GLU A 20 -3.76 -5.57 -12.71
C GLU A 20 -4.89 -4.56 -12.92
N TYR A 21 -5.65 -4.76 -14.01
CA TYR A 21 -6.84 -3.98 -14.32
C TYR A 21 -7.95 -4.23 -13.32
N ALA A 22 -8.16 -5.45 -12.84
CA ALA A 22 -9.17 -5.78 -11.83
C ALA A 22 -8.83 -5.20 -10.46
N ILE A 23 -7.56 -5.21 -10.02
CA ILE A 23 -7.16 -4.56 -8.76
C ILE A 23 -7.41 -3.06 -8.86
N THR A 24 -6.91 -2.42 -9.91
CA THR A 24 -7.04 -0.96 -10.11
C THR A 24 -8.49 -0.56 -10.33
N TYR A 25 -9.27 -1.39 -11.03
CA TYR A 25 -10.70 -1.20 -11.23
C TYR A 25 -11.47 -1.39 -9.92
N LEU A 26 -11.13 -2.38 -9.10
CA LEU A 26 -11.69 -2.51 -7.77
C LEU A 26 -11.29 -1.29 -6.93
N ASP A 27 -10.03 -0.88 -6.87
CA ASP A 27 -9.64 0.27 -6.05
C ASP A 27 -10.38 1.56 -6.45
N ASN A 28 -10.62 1.76 -7.75
CA ASN A 28 -11.36 2.91 -8.27
C ASN A 28 -12.90 2.76 -8.26
N ASN A 29 -13.46 1.54 -8.33
CA ASN A 29 -14.91 1.30 -8.51
C ASN A 29 -15.54 0.43 -7.41
N TYR A 30 -14.78 -0.03 -6.42
CA TYR A 30 -15.29 -0.79 -5.27
C TYR A 30 -16.29 0.05 -4.48
N TYR A 31 -16.09 1.38 -4.45
CA TYR A 31 -17.08 2.36 -4.00
C TYR A 31 -18.45 2.14 -4.64
N SER A 32 -18.49 2.00 -5.97
CA SER A 32 -19.71 1.83 -6.75
C SER A 32 -20.36 0.47 -6.52
N LEU A 33 -19.59 -0.62 -6.42
CA LEU A 33 -20.12 -1.96 -6.22
C LEU A 33 -20.67 -2.17 -4.79
N CYS A 34 -19.93 -1.71 -3.77
CA CYS A 34 -20.40 -1.74 -2.38
C CYS A 34 -21.62 -0.81 -2.19
N PHE A 35 -21.60 0.38 -2.78
CA PHE A 35 -22.74 1.29 -2.75
C PHE A 35 -23.97 0.70 -3.46
N LEU A 36 -23.81 0.07 -4.63
CA LEU A 36 -24.90 -0.57 -5.36
C LEU A 36 -25.47 -1.75 -4.58
N THR A 37 -24.61 -2.61 -4.03
CA THR A 37 -25.04 -3.75 -3.21
C THR A 37 -25.77 -3.29 -1.95
N GLY A 38 -25.23 -2.27 -1.27
CA GLY A 38 -25.88 -1.65 -0.11
C GLY A 38 -27.22 -1.01 -0.46
N SER A 39 -27.31 -0.32 -1.61
CA SER A 39 -28.53 0.30 -2.11
C SER A 39 -29.60 -0.75 -2.47
N ILE A 40 -29.21 -1.86 -3.09
CA ILE A 40 -30.12 -2.99 -3.40
C ILE A 40 -30.67 -3.61 -2.11
N LEU A 41 -29.82 -3.81 -1.10
CA LEU A 41 -30.25 -4.38 0.18
C LEU A 41 -31.12 -3.42 1.00
N MET A 42 -30.84 -2.11 0.94
CA MET A 42 -31.74 -1.09 1.47
C MET A 42 -33.09 -1.10 0.74
N MET A 43 -33.11 -1.10 -0.59
CA MET A 43 -34.34 -1.19 -1.37
C MET A 43 -35.14 -2.45 -1.02
N TRP A 44 -34.49 -3.61 -0.92
CA TRP A 44 -35.15 -4.86 -0.53
C TRP A 44 -35.78 -4.74 0.87
N THR A 45 -35.07 -4.14 1.82
CA THR A 45 -35.57 -3.93 3.18
C THR A 45 -36.77 -2.97 3.20
N PHE A 46 -36.67 -1.83 2.52
CA PHE A 46 -37.71 -0.80 2.54
C PHE A 46 -38.93 -1.10 1.68
N LEU A 47 -38.76 -1.74 0.52
CA LEU A 47 -39.84 -1.98 -0.44
C LEU A 47 -40.48 -3.35 -0.28
N ILE A 48 -39.78 -4.33 0.29
CA ILE A 48 -40.28 -5.71 0.41
C ILE A 48 -40.46 -6.09 1.87
N ALA A 49 -39.40 -6.05 2.68
CA ALA A 49 -39.46 -6.56 4.04
C ALA A 49 -40.40 -5.75 4.95
N ILE A 50 -40.29 -4.41 4.95
CA ILE A 50 -41.15 -3.54 5.75
C ILE A 50 -42.62 -3.63 5.33
N PRO A 51 -42.99 -3.50 4.03
CA PRO A 51 -44.38 -3.63 3.62
C PRO A 51 -44.97 -5.02 3.89
N LEU A 52 -44.21 -6.10 3.71
CA LEU A 52 -44.68 -7.44 4.08
C LEU A 52 -44.94 -7.57 5.58
N SER A 53 -44.07 -7.01 6.43
CA SER A 53 -44.30 -6.96 7.88
C SER A 53 -45.54 -6.13 8.24
N VAL A 54 -45.75 -4.99 7.59
CA VAL A 54 -46.95 -4.15 7.78
C VAL A 54 -48.22 -4.90 7.34
N ILE A 55 -48.21 -5.53 6.16
CA ILE A 55 -49.33 -6.32 5.65
C ILE A 55 -49.64 -7.47 6.62
N GLN A 56 -48.63 -8.19 7.08
CA GLN A 56 -48.79 -9.28 8.04
C GLN A 56 -49.40 -8.77 9.36
N THR A 57 -48.92 -7.64 9.87
CA THR A 57 -49.45 -7.00 11.09
C THR A 57 -50.90 -6.55 10.91
N CYS A 58 -51.23 -5.95 9.77
CA CYS A 58 -52.58 -5.55 9.41
C CYS A 58 -53.52 -6.76 9.28
N PHE A 59 -53.05 -7.86 8.71
CA PHE A 59 -53.83 -9.10 8.56
C PHE A 59 -54.12 -9.75 9.92
N LEU A 60 -53.14 -9.79 10.81
CA LEU A 60 -53.32 -10.27 12.19
C LEU A 60 -54.32 -9.40 12.96
N LYS A 61 -54.23 -8.07 12.84
CA LYS A 61 -55.20 -7.14 13.45
C LYS A 61 -56.59 -7.27 12.83
N TYR A 62 -56.69 -7.48 11.52
CA TYR A 62 -57.98 -7.68 10.84
C TYR A 62 -58.68 -8.95 11.34
N ASN A 63 -57.93 -10.05 11.53
CA ASN A 63 -58.47 -11.28 12.10
C ASN A 63 -58.88 -11.11 13.58
N GLU A 64 -58.10 -10.36 14.37
CA GLU A 64 -58.46 -9.99 15.74
C GLU A 64 -59.77 -9.17 15.74
N PHE A 65 -59.92 -8.23 14.80
CA PHE A 65 -61.12 -7.38 14.69
C PHE A 65 -62.35 -8.15 14.19
N SER A 66 -62.19 -9.02 13.20
CA SER A 66 -63.23 -9.88 12.61
C SER A 66 -63.82 -10.83 13.66
N THR A 67 -62.98 -11.39 14.53
CA THR A 67 -63.42 -12.29 15.60
C THR A 67 -64.16 -11.56 16.72
N THR A 68 -63.77 -10.31 17.07
CA THR A 68 -64.56 -9.48 18.00
C THR A 68 -65.86 -8.92 17.42
N SER A 69 -65.91 -8.64 16.12
CA SER A 69 -67.09 -8.06 15.45
C SER A 69 -68.32 -8.97 15.48
N LYS A 70 -68.14 -10.30 15.41
CA LYS A 70 -69.24 -11.27 15.48
C LYS A 70 -69.98 -11.31 16.82
N ARG A 71 -69.46 -10.68 17.89
CA ARG A 71 -70.05 -10.70 19.24
C ARG A 71 -70.85 -9.43 19.61
N SER A 72 -70.83 -8.39 18.80
CA SER A 72 -71.52 -7.12 19.09
C SER A 72 -72.54 -6.76 18.01
N ASN A 73 -73.80 -7.10 18.24
CA ASN A 73 -74.95 -6.70 17.42
C ASN A 73 -75.36 -5.23 17.72
N SER A 74 -74.39 -4.31 17.73
CA SER A 74 -74.65 -2.89 18.03
C SER A 74 -74.58 -2.01 16.77
N ARG A 75 -75.52 -1.06 16.68
CA ARG A 75 -75.83 -0.18 15.53
C ARG A 75 -74.71 0.81 15.10
N ILE A 76 -73.46 0.64 15.54
CA ILE A 76 -72.37 1.60 15.31
C ILE A 76 -71.65 1.41 13.94
N TRP A 77 -72.14 0.51 13.07
CA TRP A 77 -71.44 0.14 11.82
C TRP A 77 -71.85 0.90 10.54
N ARG A 78 -72.40 2.12 10.64
CA ARG A 78 -72.79 2.91 9.44
C ARG A 78 -71.73 3.87 8.87
N ILE A 79 -70.52 3.95 9.43
CA ILE A 79 -69.55 5.02 9.05
C ILE A 79 -68.39 4.55 8.13
N TRP A 80 -68.29 3.28 7.73
CA TRP A 80 -67.19 2.85 6.82
C TRP A 80 -67.61 1.99 5.60
N PRO A 81 -68.36 2.54 4.62
CA PRO A 81 -68.80 1.75 3.46
C PRO A 81 -67.69 1.51 2.42
N SER A 82 -66.68 2.38 2.33
CA SER A 82 -65.77 2.42 1.18
C SER A 82 -64.61 1.41 1.20
N THR A 83 -64.12 0.98 2.38
CA THR A 83 -63.03 0.00 2.49
C THR A 83 -63.50 -1.45 2.56
N CYS A 84 -64.76 -1.70 2.99
CA CYS A 84 -65.32 -3.06 3.03
C CYS A 84 -65.70 -3.62 1.65
N SER A 85 -65.94 -2.76 0.65
CA SER A 85 -66.32 -3.19 -0.70
C SER A 85 -65.21 -3.96 -1.42
N CYS A 86 -63.94 -3.55 -1.21
CA CYS A 86 -62.79 -4.21 -1.83
C CYS A 86 -62.52 -5.61 -1.24
N PHE A 87 -62.73 -5.81 0.06
CA PHE A 87 -62.54 -7.10 0.72
C PHE A 87 -63.66 -8.12 0.43
N ARG A 88 -64.91 -7.68 0.30
CA ARG A 88 -66.03 -8.59 -0.06
C ARG A 88 -65.91 -9.16 -1.48
N GLN A 89 -65.27 -8.45 -2.40
CA GLN A 89 -65.01 -8.94 -3.77
C GLN A 89 -64.00 -10.10 -3.81
N ILE A 90 -63.09 -10.16 -2.84
CA ILE A 90 -62.10 -11.25 -2.71
C ILE A 90 -62.75 -12.48 -2.05
N GLU A 91 -63.64 -12.27 -1.07
CA GLU A 91 -64.34 -13.35 -0.37
C GLU A 91 -65.38 -14.05 -1.27
N SER A 92 -66.08 -13.33 -2.15
CA SER A 92 -67.06 -13.92 -3.09
C SER A 92 -66.45 -14.82 -4.17
N LYS A 93 -65.16 -14.66 -4.49
CA LYS A 93 -64.46 -15.55 -5.43
C LYS A 93 -63.96 -16.84 -4.76
N TRP A 94 -63.82 -16.83 -3.44
CA TRP A 94 -63.28 -17.96 -2.68
C TRP A 94 -64.37 -18.98 -2.29
N THR A 95 -65.61 -18.53 -2.08
CA THR A 95 -66.76 -19.40 -1.75
C THR A 95 -67.29 -20.21 -2.93
N HIS A 96 -67.01 -19.80 -4.18
CA HIS A 96 -67.41 -20.56 -5.37
C HIS A 96 -66.57 -21.82 -5.64
N LEU A 97 -65.45 -22.02 -4.93
CA LEU A 97 -64.55 -23.17 -5.17
C LEU A 97 -64.73 -24.35 -4.21
N LYS A 98 -65.64 -24.29 -3.23
CA LYS A 98 -65.70 -25.28 -2.12
C LYS A 98 -66.99 -26.08 -1.98
N ILE A 99 -67.96 -25.93 -2.89
CA ILE A 99 -69.18 -26.76 -2.90
C ILE A 99 -69.20 -27.62 -4.16
N SER A 100 -68.32 -28.62 -4.17
CA SER A 100 -68.42 -29.81 -5.02
C SER A 100 -67.84 -30.98 -4.24
N THR A 101 -68.66 -31.58 -3.39
CA THR A 101 -68.66 -33.02 -3.07
C THR A 101 -69.77 -33.31 -2.05
N ARG A 102 -70.88 -33.90 -2.55
CA ARG A 102 -71.84 -34.85 -1.90
C ARG A 102 -72.39 -34.50 -0.51
N SER A 103 -73.70 -34.37 -0.24
CA SER A 103 -74.98 -34.83 -0.84
C SER A 103 -75.23 -36.36 -0.91
N SER A 104 -76.46 -36.69 -0.45
CA SER A 104 -77.24 -37.95 -0.28
C SER A 104 -76.94 -38.81 0.98
N SER A 105 -77.89 -39.15 1.86
CA SER A 105 -79.36 -39.43 1.79
C SER A 105 -80.09 -39.05 3.11
N LEU A 106 -81.27 -38.39 3.14
CA LEU A 106 -82.67 -38.92 3.15
C LEU A 106 -82.90 -40.03 4.23
N GLU A 107 -83.91 -40.05 5.14
CA GLU A 107 -85.31 -39.57 5.15
C GLU A 107 -85.93 -39.63 6.59
N ILE A 108 -86.95 -38.76 6.86
CA ILE A 108 -88.28 -38.99 7.52
C ILE A 108 -88.30 -39.79 8.87
N HIS A 109 -88.89 -39.39 10.02
CA HIS A 109 -90.28 -39.00 10.28
C HIS A 109 -90.48 -38.51 11.74
N GLU A 110 -91.39 -37.55 11.86
CA GLU A 110 -92.34 -37.20 12.93
C GLU A 110 -92.75 -38.31 13.95
N LYS A 111 -92.71 -38.00 15.26
CA LYS A 111 -93.86 -37.90 16.21
C LYS A 111 -93.53 -38.21 17.67
N ASN A 112 -94.18 -37.42 18.53
CA ASN A 112 -94.62 -37.65 19.92
C ASN A 112 -93.55 -37.61 21.02
N LEU A 113 -93.54 -36.58 21.87
CA LEU A 113 -94.43 -36.28 23.01
C LEU A 113 -93.92 -36.91 24.32
N ASP A 114 -93.65 -35.99 25.24
CA ASP A 114 -93.58 -36.10 26.68
C ASP A 114 -92.37 -36.76 27.37
N HIS A 115 -91.97 -36.07 28.45
CA HIS A 115 -91.10 -36.50 29.54
C HIS A 115 -89.59 -36.48 29.31
N ALA A 116 -88.95 -35.37 29.73
CA ALA A 116 -87.88 -35.41 30.73
C ALA A 116 -87.42 -33.99 31.12
N ALA A 117 -88.14 -33.37 32.06
CA ALA A 117 -87.55 -32.37 32.95
C ALA A 117 -86.63 -33.12 33.92
N ASN A 118 -85.33 -33.21 33.61
CA ASN A 118 -84.19 -33.36 34.54
C ASN A 118 -82.83 -33.61 33.87
N GLN A 119 -82.72 -33.57 32.53
CA GLN A 119 -81.41 -33.66 31.84
C GLN A 119 -80.82 -32.31 31.37
N HIS A 120 -81.55 -31.20 31.53
CA HIS A 120 -81.12 -29.92 30.93
C HIS A 120 -80.08 -29.14 31.76
N PHE A 121 -79.85 -29.50 33.04
CA PHE A 121 -78.94 -28.73 33.91
C PHE A 121 -77.50 -29.26 33.93
N GLU A 122 -77.27 -30.57 33.79
CA GLU A 122 -75.91 -31.12 33.70
C GLU A 122 -75.29 -30.97 32.30
N GLU A 123 -76.09 -30.81 31.25
CA GLU A 123 -75.60 -30.65 29.87
C GLU A 123 -75.21 -29.20 29.55
N ILE A 124 -75.85 -28.20 30.19
CA ILE A 124 -75.45 -26.78 30.09
C ILE A 124 -74.14 -26.52 30.83
N GLU A 125 -73.95 -27.10 32.02
CA GLU A 125 -72.73 -26.88 32.80
C GLU A 125 -71.51 -27.57 32.18
N ARG A 126 -71.72 -28.73 31.51
CA ARG A 126 -70.65 -29.43 30.77
C ARG A 126 -70.30 -28.73 29.45
N HIS A 127 -71.28 -28.13 28.77
CA HIS A 127 -71.05 -27.35 27.55
C HIS A 127 -70.37 -26.00 27.84
N ASP A 128 -70.72 -25.32 28.94
CA ASP A 128 -70.07 -24.06 29.35
C ASP A 128 -68.64 -24.28 29.87
N LEU A 129 -68.35 -25.42 30.53
CA LEU A 129 -66.98 -25.78 30.92
C LEU A 129 -66.09 -26.16 29.72
N GLU A 130 -66.63 -26.88 28.73
CA GLU A 130 -65.90 -27.19 27.50
C GLU A 130 -65.67 -25.95 26.63
N GLU A 131 -66.63 -25.02 26.54
CA GLU A 131 -66.44 -23.77 25.82
C GLU A 131 -65.45 -22.83 26.54
N SER A 132 -65.46 -22.79 27.88
CA SER A 132 -64.47 -22.05 28.67
C SER A 132 -63.05 -22.61 28.50
N ASN A 133 -62.88 -23.94 28.55
CA ASN A 133 -61.58 -24.59 28.36
C ASN A 133 -61.06 -24.46 26.92
N HIS A 134 -61.94 -24.54 25.91
CA HIS A 134 -61.53 -24.29 24.52
C HIS A 134 -61.19 -22.82 24.26
N HIS A 135 -61.86 -21.89 24.93
CA HIS A 135 -61.56 -20.46 24.81
C HIS A 135 -60.23 -20.11 25.48
N GLU A 136 -59.91 -20.72 26.62
CA GLU A 136 -58.63 -20.56 27.30
C GLU A 136 -57.47 -21.17 26.48
N MET A 137 -57.63 -22.39 25.95
CA MET A 137 -56.64 -23.01 25.05
C MET A 137 -56.37 -22.17 23.79
N ARG A 138 -57.40 -21.64 23.12
CA ARG A 138 -57.22 -20.78 21.94
C ARG A 138 -56.54 -19.45 22.26
N THR A 139 -56.77 -18.90 23.46
CA THR A 139 -56.05 -17.68 23.90
C THR A 139 -54.59 -17.96 24.27
N VAL A 140 -54.26 -19.16 24.74
CA VAL A 140 -52.87 -19.56 24.99
C VAL A 140 -52.13 -19.83 23.67
N GLU A 141 -52.75 -20.49 22.69
CA GLU A 141 -52.15 -20.69 21.36
C GLU A 141 -51.94 -19.39 20.59
N SER A 142 -52.92 -18.46 20.61
CA SER A 142 -52.76 -17.18 19.90
C SER A 142 -51.69 -16.28 20.54
N ASN A 143 -51.55 -16.31 21.87
CA ASN A 143 -50.48 -15.60 22.57
C ASN A 143 -49.10 -16.23 22.32
N SER A 144 -49.01 -17.55 22.20
CA SER A 144 -47.78 -18.26 21.82
C SER A 144 -47.34 -17.90 20.41
N LEU A 145 -48.27 -17.93 19.44
CA LEU A 145 -47.98 -17.57 18.05
C LEU A 145 -47.58 -16.10 17.90
N ARG A 146 -48.23 -15.19 18.65
CA ARG A 146 -47.87 -13.76 18.68
C ARG A 146 -46.48 -13.54 19.24
N THR A 147 -46.13 -14.22 20.34
CA THR A 147 -44.79 -14.13 20.95
C THR A 147 -43.73 -14.69 20.01
N CYS A 148 -44.03 -15.78 19.29
CA CYS A 148 -43.16 -16.36 18.29
C CYS A 148 -42.92 -15.39 17.11
N LEU A 149 -43.99 -14.79 16.58
CA LEU A 149 -43.91 -13.82 15.48
C LEU A 149 -43.18 -12.51 15.86
N ASP A 150 -43.42 -11.99 17.07
CA ASP A 150 -42.68 -10.83 17.59
C ASP A 150 -41.19 -11.16 17.71
N THR A 151 -40.86 -12.38 18.18
CA THR A 151 -39.47 -12.85 18.28
C THR A 151 -38.82 -12.99 16.90
N PHE A 152 -39.51 -13.59 15.92
CA PHE A 152 -39.00 -13.68 14.55
C PHE A 152 -38.82 -12.31 13.90
N THR A 153 -39.71 -11.36 14.14
CA THR A 153 -39.59 -9.99 13.64
C THR A 153 -38.40 -9.27 14.27
N CYS A 154 -38.18 -9.45 15.58
CA CYS A 154 -36.99 -8.93 16.26
C CYS A 154 -35.69 -9.56 15.75
N ILE A 155 -35.66 -10.88 15.52
CA ILE A 155 -34.49 -11.59 14.97
C ILE A 155 -34.22 -11.13 13.53
N ALA A 156 -35.24 -11.06 12.68
CA ALA A 156 -35.08 -10.60 11.30
C ALA A 156 -34.59 -9.15 11.23
N PHE A 157 -35.15 -8.26 12.06
CA PHE A 157 -34.69 -6.88 12.16
C PHE A 157 -33.25 -6.79 12.66
N PHE A 158 -32.87 -7.58 13.66
CA PHE A 158 -31.50 -7.65 14.15
C PHE A 158 -30.52 -8.11 13.07
N ILE A 159 -30.84 -9.18 12.33
CA ILE A 159 -30.03 -9.68 11.23
C ILE A 159 -29.87 -8.60 10.15
N SER A 160 -30.96 -7.91 9.79
CA SER A 160 -30.90 -6.79 8.84
C SER A 160 -30.00 -5.66 9.33
N CYS A 161 -30.08 -5.27 10.61
CA CYS A 161 -29.20 -4.26 11.19
C CYS A 161 -27.72 -4.69 11.19
N VAL A 162 -27.42 -5.97 11.49
CA VAL A 162 -26.06 -6.50 11.45
C VAL A 162 -25.51 -6.52 10.02
N LEU A 163 -26.33 -6.93 9.03
CA LEU A 163 -25.95 -6.91 7.62
C LEU A 163 -25.73 -5.48 7.12
N LEU A 164 -26.61 -4.54 7.46
CA LEU A 164 -26.44 -3.12 7.15
C LEU A 164 -25.17 -2.55 7.79
N ALA A 165 -24.91 -2.86 9.08
CA ALA A 165 -23.68 -2.45 9.75
C ALA A 165 -22.43 -3.01 9.06
N PHE A 166 -22.47 -4.28 8.61
CA PHE A 166 -21.36 -4.92 7.91
C PHE A 166 -21.14 -4.32 6.51
N ILE A 167 -22.22 -4.02 5.77
CA ILE A 167 -22.13 -3.35 4.46
C ILE A 167 -21.59 -1.94 4.62
N PHE A 168 -22.07 -1.18 5.61
CA PHE A 168 -21.54 0.13 5.91
C PHE A 168 -20.08 0.07 6.35
N LEU A 169 -19.69 -0.92 7.16
CA LEU A 169 -18.28 -1.16 7.51
C LEU A 169 -17.43 -1.30 6.24
N LEU A 170 -17.80 -2.22 5.35
CA LEU A 170 -17.11 -2.48 4.09
C LEU A 170 -17.10 -1.27 3.16
N SER A 171 -18.16 -0.45 3.17
CA SER A 171 -18.24 0.79 2.38
C SER A 171 -17.45 1.95 3.02
N SER A 172 -17.22 1.91 4.33
CA SER A 172 -16.66 3.02 5.12
C SER A 172 -15.14 2.96 5.25
N THR A 173 -14.53 1.80 5.05
CA THR A 173 -13.08 1.60 5.08
C THR A 173 -12.32 2.39 4.01
N PHE A 174 -13.03 2.97 3.02
CA PHE A 174 -12.41 3.57 1.85
C PHE A 174 -12.69 5.07 1.66
N SER A 175 -13.59 5.70 2.43
CA SER A 175 -13.80 7.16 2.36
C SER A 175 -14.22 7.80 3.68
N LYS A 176 -13.51 8.86 4.07
CA LYS A 176 -13.72 9.64 5.31
C LYS A 176 -15.14 10.22 5.40
N MET A 177 -15.69 10.74 4.30
CA MET A 177 -17.06 11.28 4.28
C MET A 177 -18.10 10.18 4.39
N HIS A 178 -17.95 9.08 3.65
CA HIS A 178 -18.90 7.97 3.71
C HIS A 178 -18.89 7.29 5.08
N PHE A 179 -17.73 7.19 5.75
CA PHE A 179 -17.64 6.72 7.13
C PHE A 179 -18.41 7.62 8.10
N MET A 180 -18.20 8.94 8.05
CA MET A 180 -18.91 9.87 8.93
C MET A 180 -20.42 9.80 8.73
N TRP A 181 -20.89 9.80 7.48
CA TRP A 181 -22.33 9.70 7.18
C TRP A 181 -22.93 8.35 7.55
N SER A 182 -22.21 7.24 7.29
CA SER A 182 -22.68 5.90 7.67
C SER A 182 -22.73 5.75 9.18
N SER A 183 -21.72 6.24 9.89
CA SER A 183 -21.69 6.27 11.36
C SER A 183 -22.83 7.11 11.93
N LEU A 184 -23.07 8.30 11.38
CA LEU A 184 -24.18 9.18 11.79
C LEU A 184 -25.54 8.53 11.52
N CYS A 185 -25.74 7.93 10.35
CA CYS A 185 -26.96 7.21 9.99
C CYS A 185 -27.19 6.00 10.90
N MET A 186 -26.17 5.17 11.13
CA MET A 186 -26.27 4.00 12.01
C MET A 186 -26.55 4.40 13.46
N THR A 187 -25.87 5.45 13.95
CA THR A 187 -26.13 6.02 15.28
C THR A 187 -27.56 6.53 15.37
N SER A 188 -28.06 7.22 14.33
CA SER A 188 -29.42 7.73 14.29
C SER A 188 -30.46 6.60 14.27
N VAL A 189 -30.27 5.57 13.45
CA VAL A 189 -31.14 4.39 13.39
C VAL A 189 -31.14 3.65 14.73
N PHE A 190 -29.97 3.50 15.35
CA PHE A 190 -29.83 2.88 16.67
C PHE A 190 -30.51 3.70 17.77
N CYS A 191 -30.35 5.03 17.76
CA CYS A 191 -31.06 5.94 18.68
C CYS A 191 -32.58 5.86 18.50
N MET A 192 -33.07 5.84 17.26
CA MET A 192 -34.50 5.68 16.96
C MET A 192 -35.03 4.32 17.44
N TRP A 193 -34.24 3.25 17.30
CA TRP A 193 -34.59 1.93 17.83
C TRP A 193 -34.61 1.90 19.35
N LEU A 194 -33.59 2.45 20.01
CA LEU A 194 -33.53 2.60 21.47
C LEU A 194 -34.74 3.38 21.99
N LEU A 195 -35.07 4.51 21.37
CA LEU A 195 -36.26 5.30 21.68
C LEU A 195 -37.53 4.48 21.46
N GLY A 196 -37.65 3.72 20.37
CA GLY A 196 -38.79 2.86 20.10
C GLY A 196 -38.99 1.78 21.17
N VAL A 197 -37.93 1.09 21.58
CA VAL A 197 -37.96 0.09 22.66
C VAL A 197 -38.31 0.75 23.99
N PHE A 198 -37.71 1.89 24.30
CA PHE A 198 -38.01 2.65 25.52
C PHE A 198 -39.48 3.11 25.56
N VAL A 199 -40.01 3.62 24.45
CA VAL A 199 -41.41 4.09 24.35
C VAL A 199 -42.39 2.92 24.50
N LEU A 200 -42.10 1.77 23.90
CA LEU A 200 -42.94 0.57 24.03
C LEU A 200 -42.91 0.01 25.47
N ASP A 201 -41.76 0.05 26.13
CA ASP A 201 -41.63 -0.37 27.53
C ASP A 201 -42.26 0.63 28.50
N VAL A 202 -42.11 1.95 28.28
CA VAL A 202 -42.82 2.98 29.05
C VAL A 202 -44.32 2.80 28.90
N LYS A 203 -44.84 2.54 27.70
CA LYS A 203 -46.26 2.26 27.49
C LYS A 203 -46.72 1.02 28.26
N ARG A 204 -45.93 -0.07 28.25
CA ARG A 204 -46.25 -1.29 29.03
C ARG A 204 -46.19 -1.03 30.53
N ILE A 205 -45.22 -0.25 31.01
CA ILE A 205 -45.09 0.17 32.41
C ILE A 205 -46.29 1.02 32.82
N VAL A 206 -46.66 2.04 32.03
CA VAL A 206 -47.82 2.90 32.28
C VAL A 206 -49.11 2.08 32.28
N VAL A 207 -49.32 1.20 31.31
CA VAL A 207 -50.49 0.31 31.29
C VAL A 207 -50.51 -0.65 32.48
N GLY A 208 -49.34 -1.16 32.89
CA GLY A 208 -49.19 -2.00 34.08
C GLY A 208 -49.49 -1.25 35.37
N LEU A 209 -49.00 -0.01 35.49
CA LEU A 209 -49.29 0.89 36.61
C LEU A 209 -50.77 1.24 36.66
N VAL A 210 -51.38 1.63 35.54
CA VAL A 210 -52.82 1.92 35.45
C VAL A 210 -53.66 0.69 35.81
N LYS A 211 -53.31 -0.51 35.32
CA LYS A 211 -53.98 -1.76 35.71
C LYS A 211 -53.82 -2.08 37.19
N ASN A 212 -52.63 -1.86 37.76
CA ASN A 212 -52.39 -2.07 39.19
C ASN A 212 -53.10 -1.03 40.07
N CYS A 213 -53.17 0.24 39.64
CA CYS A 213 -53.98 1.26 40.30
C CYS A 213 -55.46 0.88 40.23
N ARG A 214 -55.97 0.46 39.08
CA ARG A 214 -57.37 0.02 38.93
C ARG A 214 -57.68 -1.25 39.75
N ARG A 215 -56.73 -2.17 39.89
CA ARG A 215 -56.84 -3.33 40.81
C ARG A 215 -56.80 -2.90 42.28
N ARG A 216 -56.02 -1.87 42.64
CA ARG A 216 -56.01 -1.29 43.98
C ARG A 216 -57.31 -0.56 44.27
N ASP A 217 -57.85 0.22 43.34
CA ASP A 217 -59.16 0.86 43.47
C ASP A 217 -60.26 -0.19 43.62
N ASN A 218 -60.29 -1.23 42.78
CA ASN A 218 -61.29 -2.29 42.93
C ASN A 218 -61.17 -3.06 44.27
N LYS A 219 -59.94 -3.30 44.76
CA LYS A 219 -59.72 -3.85 46.11
C LYS A 219 -60.13 -2.87 47.21
N HIS A 220 -59.97 -1.57 46.99
CA HIS A 220 -60.43 -0.55 47.92
C HIS A 220 -61.96 -0.53 47.95
N THR A 221 -62.64 -0.50 46.80
CA THR A 221 -64.12 -0.54 46.70
C THR A 221 -64.72 -1.80 47.31
N GLN A 222 -64.06 -2.95 47.15
CA GLN A 222 -64.49 -4.21 47.78
C GLN A 222 -64.30 -4.19 49.32
N LYS A 223 -63.22 -3.55 49.80
CA LYS A 223 -62.97 -3.35 51.24
C LYS A 223 -63.84 -2.24 51.85
N THR A 224 -64.26 -1.25 51.06
CA THR A 224 -65.19 -0.19 51.48
C THR A 224 -66.64 -0.68 51.51
N MET A 225 -67.01 -1.70 50.71
CA MET A 225 -68.31 -2.38 50.84
C MET A 225 -68.41 -3.27 52.10
N GLU A 226 -67.30 -3.85 52.59
CA GLU A 226 -67.28 -4.63 53.83
C GLU A 226 -67.20 -3.77 55.12
N LEU A 227 -66.79 -2.50 55.03
CA LEU A 227 -66.63 -1.60 56.18
C LEU A 227 -67.77 -0.60 56.40
N ASN A 228 -68.78 -0.56 55.52
CA ASN A 228 -69.96 0.31 55.67
C ASN A 228 -71.08 -0.28 56.56
N HIS A 229 -70.77 -1.33 57.32
CA HIS A 229 -71.66 -1.86 58.36
C HIS A 229 -71.22 -1.54 59.78
N THR A 230 -70.48 -0.46 60.05
CA THR A 230 -70.35 0.02 61.44
C THR A 230 -69.92 1.48 61.54
N SER A 231 -70.75 2.21 62.29
CA SER A 231 -70.48 3.43 63.06
C SER A 231 -70.22 4.78 62.36
N SER A 232 -71.18 5.65 62.65
CA SER A 232 -71.26 7.11 62.54
C SER A 232 -70.41 7.87 63.58
N THR A 233 -70.29 9.20 63.37
CA THR A 233 -69.82 10.29 64.27
C THR A 233 -68.30 10.31 64.53
N HIS A 234 -67.53 11.41 64.41
CA HIS A 234 -67.77 12.82 64.71
C HIS A 234 -66.79 13.74 63.93
N SER A 235 -67.18 15.00 63.73
CA SER A 235 -66.43 16.13 63.15
C SER A 235 -65.50 16.84 64.14
N SER A 236 -64.36 17.39 63.66
CA SER A 236 -63.93 18.78 63.96
C SER A 236 -62.66 19.20 63.21
N ASN A 237 -62.70 20.45 62.73
CA ASN A 237 -61.74 21.20 61.93
C ASN A 237 -60.43 21.55 62.65
N VAL A 238 -59.31 21.64 61.91
CA VAL A 238 -58.25 22.64 62.14
C VAL A 238 -57.59 23.02 60.80
N SER A 239 -57.58 24.32 60.52
CA SER A 239 -56.92 25.02 59.41
C SER A 239 -55.47 25.37 59.75
N ILE A 240 -54.51 25.14 58.84
CA ILE A 240 -53.16 25.73 58.91
C ILE A 240 -52.77 26.26 57.52
N THR A 241 -52.24 27.48 57.56
CA THR A 241 -51.91 28.42 56.49
C THR A 241 -50.61 28.12 55.74
N LEU A 242 -50.56 28.65 54.51
CA LEU A 242 -49.45 28.74 53.58
C LEU A 242 -48.33 29.67 54.08
N GLU A 243 -47.07 29.33 53.78
CA GLU A 243 -45.98 30.28 53.58
C GLU A 243 -45.14 29.83 52.36
N GLU A 244 -45.02 30.74 51.39
CA GLU A 244 -44.12 30.71 50.24
C GLU A 244 -42.78 31.36 50.65
N GLU A 245 -41.66 30.76 50.26
CA GLU A 245 -40.41 31.52 50.07
C GLU A 245 -39.77 31.11 48.73
N MET A 246 -39.72 32.08 47.82
CA MET A 246 -38.92 32.09 46.59
C MET A 246 -37.60 32.80 46.90
N GLY A 247 -36.48 32.13 46.67
CA GLY A 247 -35.15 32.74 46.62
C GLY A 247 -34.58 32.70 45.21
N HIS A 248 -34.57 33.85 44.54
CA HIS A 248 -33.81 34.12 43.32
C HIS A 248 -32.33 34.35 43.70
N GLU A 249 -31.40 33.72 42.98
CA GLU A 249 -30.00 34.15 42.98
C GLU A 249 -29.53 34.40 41.55
N GLU A 250 -28.96 35.59 41.40
CA GLU A 250 -28.69 36.34 40.18
C GLU A 250 -27.24 36.11 39.75
N TRP A 251 -27.03 36.00 38.44
CA TRP A 251 -25.73 35.74 37.81
C TRP A 251 -25.24 37.03 37.17
N ASN A 252 -24.01 37.46 37.46
CA ASN A 252 -23.27 38.37 36.59
C ASN A 252 -21.73 38.19 36.73
N PRO A 253 -20.94 38.49 35.67
CA PRO A 253 -19.58 37.97 35.45
C PRO A 253 -18.46 39.03 35.63
N GLU A 254 -17.24 38.65 35.21
CA GLU A 254 -15.93 39.40 35.17
C GLU A 254 -15.11 39.32 36.48
N GLU A 255 -13.77 39.21 36.53
CA GLU A 255 -12.66 39.23 35.58
C GLU A 255 -11.36 38.76 36.30
N THR A 256 -10.37 38.25 35.53
CA THR A 256 -8.90 38.44 35.65
C THR A 256 -7.94 37.75 36.68
N HIS A 257 -6.75 37.44 36.10
CA HIS A 257 -5.36 37.31 36.61
C HIS A 257 -4.99 36.14 37.56
N GLU A 258 -4.21 35.16 37.10
CA GLU A 258 -2.74 35.06 36.95
C GLU A 258 -1.99 34.45 38.16
N GLU A 259 -1.13 33.48 37.81
CA GLU A 259 0.22 33.22 38.33
C GLU A 259 0.50 31.95 39.16
N LYS A 260 1.34 31.10 38.54
CA LYS A 260 2.62 30.53 39.05
C LYS A 260 2.64 29.30 39.99
N LEU A 261 3.67 28.48 39.71
CA LEU A 261 4.26 27.33 40.44
C LEU A 261 3.49 26.00 40.33
N LEU A 262 4.09 24.82 40.06
CA LEU A 262 5.45 24.35 40.30
C LEU A 262 5.82 23.21 39.34
N SER A 263 7.04 23.31 38.79
CA SER A 263 7.83 22.28 38.12
C SER A 263 8.54 21.38 39.14
N THR A 264 8.64 20.08 38.86
CA THR A 264 9.83 19.21 39.12
C THR A 264 9.51 17.74 38.85
N ILE A 265 9.97 17.18 37.73
CA ILE A 265 10.28 15.74 37.60
C ILE A 265 11.56 15.64 36.74
N PRO A 266 12.58 14.85 37.13
CA PRO A 266 13.92 14.93 36.56
C PRO A 266 14.03 14.17 35.23
N LYS A 267 14.73 14.78 34.27
CA LYS A 267 15.26 14.10 33.08
C LYS A 267 16.66 13.59 33.40
N ASP A 268 16.77 12.30 33.70
CA ASP A 268 18.01 11.54 33.59
C ASP A 268 17.75 10.37 32.65
N THR A 269 18.40 10.37 31.49
CA THR A 269 18.73 9.18 30.70
C THR A 269 19.69 9.60 29.59
N SER A 270 20.91 9.95 29.99
CA SER A 270 22.09 9.91 29.14
C SER A 270 22.65 8.49 29.12
N SER A 271 22.45 7.76 28.01
CA SER A 271 23.35 6.72 27.48
C SER A 271 22.61 5.84 26.47
N LEU A 272 22.41 6.35 25.26
CA LEU A 272 22.26 5.48 24.09
C LEU A 272 23.64 5.44 23.43
N GLN A 273 24.30 4.29 23.58
CA GLN A 273 25.51 3.98 22.81
C GLN A 273 25.17 3.98 21.31
N PRO A 274 26.05 4.51 20.45
CA PRO A 274 25.88 4.37 19.02
C PRO A 274 25.96 2.89 18.64
N VAL A 275 25.05 2.46 17.77
CA VAL A 275 25.10 1.15 17.12
C VAL A 275 26.42 1.07 16.35
N ASN A 276 27.30 0.16 16.74
CA ASN A 276 28.52 -0.14 15.99
C ASN A 276 28.13 -0.57 14.56
N PRO A 277 28.80 -0.06 13.51
CA PRO A 277 28.69 -0.68 12.19
C PRO A 277 29.18 -2.12 12.30
N MET A 278 28.42 -3.04 11.70
CA MET A 278 28.78 -4.46 11.58
C MET A 278 30.22 -4.58 11.06
N GLU A 279 31.10 -5.21 11.85
CA GLU A 279 32.44 -5.60 11.39
C GLU A 279 32.33 -6.45 10.11
N PRO A 280 33.19 -6.23 9.11
CA PRO A 280 33.28 -7.15 7.99
C PRO A 280 33.69 -8.52 8.53
N MET A 281 32.94 -9.56 8.19
CA MET A 281 33.30 -10.94 8.52
C MET A 281 34.68 -11.24 7.94
N GLU A 282 35.69 -11.30 8.81
CA GLU A 282 37.00 -11.86 8.49
C GLU A 282 36.85 -13.35 8.17
N ASP A 283 37.45 -13.73 7.05
CA ASP A 283 37.45 -15.06 6.46
C ASP A 283 38.24 -16.03 7.36
N LYS A 284 37.53 -16.72 8.27
CA LYS A 284 38.07 -17.88 8.97
C LYS A 284 37.78 -19.13 8.16
N THR A 285 38.85 -19.63 7.53
CA THR A 285 38.97 -20.98 6.98
C THR A 285 38.55 -21.99 8.05
N ILE A 286 37.35 -22.58 7.93
CA ILE A 286 36.87 -23.63 8.83
C ILE A 286 36.53 -24.87 8.00
N SER A 287 37.35 -25.89 8.25
CA SER A 287 37.13 -27.28 7.88
C SER A 287 35.75 -27.78 8.31
N THR A 288 35.13 -28.51 7.39
CA THR A 288 33.88 -29.25 7.47
C THR A 288 33.68 -29.95 8.83
N GLN A 289 32.84 -29.37 9.69
CA GLN A 289 32.16 -30.12 10.74
C GLN A 289 30.67 -29.77 10.73
N GLN A 290 29.94 -30.71 10.14
CA GLN A 290 28.50 -30.77 9.96
C GLN A 290 27.79 -30.68 11.33
N LYS A 291 27.30 -29.48 11.68
CA LYS A 291 26.26 -29.30 12.70
C LYS A 291 24.91 -29.16 12.00
N HIS A 292 24.10 -30.20 12.11
CA HIS A 292 22.68 -30.14 11.79
C HIS A 292 22.00 -29.07 12.65
N SER A 293 21.76 -27.90 12.04
CA SER A 293 20.75 -26.94 12.50
C SER A 293 19.39 -27.54 12.17
N GLN A 294 18.77 -28.19 13.16
CA GLN A 294 17.35 -28.52 13.09
C GLN A 294 16.55 -27.22 13.01
N GLN A 295 16.01 -26.92 11.83
CA GLN A 295 14.88 -26.01 11.70
C GLN A 295 13.76 -26.56 12.59
N GLU A 296 13.39 -25.82 13.64
CA GLU A 296 12.15 -26.08 14.33
C GLU A 296 10.99 -25.90 13.34
N PRO A 297 10.07 -26.89 13.23
CA PRO A 297 8.97 -26.79 12.31
C PRO A 297 8.07 -25.62 12.72
N PHE A 298 7.83 -24.70 11.79
CA PHE A 298 6.78 -23.70 11.90
C PHE A 298 5.45 -24.41 12.20
N THR A 299 5.03 -24.39 13.47
CA THR A 299 3.69 -24.87 13.82
C THR A 299 2.69 -23.93 13.19
N PRO A 300 1.72 -24.41 12.40
CA PRO A 300 0.77 -23.55 11.72
C PRO A 300 -0.02 -22.74 12.74
N PHE A 301 -0.18 -21.44 12.47
CA PHE A 301 -0.95 -20.47 13.28
C PHE A 301 -2.35 -21.00 13.67
N SER A 302 -2.92 -21.88 12.85
CA SER A 302 -4.18 -22.58 13.14
C SER A 302 -4.14 -23.43 14.41
N SER A 303 -3.00 -24.04 14.75
CA SER A 303 -2.85 -24.87 15.95
C SER A 303 -2.84 -24.05 17.24
N ARG A 304 -2.19 -22.87 17.23
CA ARG A 304 -2.20 -21.93 18.37
C ARG A 304 -3.57 -21.27 18.52
N LEU A 305 -4.23 -20.91 17.42
CA LEU A 305 -5.58 -20.35 17.46
C LEU A 305 -6.62 -21.38 17.94
N MET A 306 -6.52 -22.64 17.50
CA MET A 306 -7.39 -23.72 17.97
C MET A 306 -7.07 -24.16 19.39
N SER A 307 -5.82 -24.04 19.85
CA SER A 307 -5.42 -24.20 21.26
C SER A 307 -6.02 -23.10 22.14
N LEU A 308 -5.99 -21.84 21.70
CA LEU A 308 -6.61 -20.72 22.41
C LEU A 308 -8.13 -20.82 22.43
N LEU A 309 -8.76 -21.22 21.32
CA LEU A 309 -10.20 -21.45 21.26
C LEU A 309 -10.61 -22.67 22.09
N ARG A 310 -9.84 -23.77 22.11
CA ARG A 310 -10.07 -24.88 23.04
C ARG A 310 -9.84 -24.48 24.49
N PHE A 311 -8.88 -23.62 24.78
CA PHE A 311 -8.66 -23.10 26.13
C PHE A 311 -9.87 -22.27 26.58
N CYS A 312 -10.38 -21.37 25.74
CA CYS A 312 -11.57 -20.58 26.02
C CYS A 312 -12.88 -21.41 26.11
N VAL A 313 -12.99 -22.49 25.33
CA VAL A 313 -14.20 -23.33 25.27
C VAL A 313 -14.19 -24.46 26.31
N ASN A 314 -13.02 -24.98 26.72
CA ASN A 314 -12.90 -26.07 27.71
C ASN A 314 -12.53 -25.63 29.13
N THR A 315 -12.33 -24.34 29.41
CA THR A 315 -12.37 -23.88 30.81
C THR A 315 -13.78 -24.04 31.36
N LYS A 316 -14.06 -25.22 31.94
CA LYS A 316 -15.12 -25.42 32.93
C LYS A 316 -14.87 -24.42 34.06
N ILE A 317 -15.63 -23.34 34.03
CA ILE A 317 -15.78 -22.40 35.15
C ILE A 317 -16.52 -23.14 36.26
N SER A 318 -15.84 -24.03 36.98
CA SER A 318 -16.42 -24.65 38.17
C SER A 318 -15.44 -24.80 39.34
N HIS A 319 -14.14 -24.48 39.22
CA HIS A 319 -13.20 -24.73 40.32
C HIS A 319 -12.16 -23.66 40.65
N VAL A 320 -12.18 -22.45 40.06
CA VAL A 320 -11.24 -21.39 40.44
C VAL A 320 -11.94 -20.04 40.60
N VAL A 321 -12.82 -19.96 41.61
CA VAL A 321 -13.14 -18.68 42.27
C VAL A 321 -13.18 -18.98 43.77
N PRO A 322 -12.23 -18.47 44.57
CA PRO A 322 -12.37 -18.48 46.02
C PRO A 322 -13.68 -17.77 46.37
N SER A 323 -14.44 -18.30 47.33
CA SER A 323 -15.73 -17.78 47.80
C SER A 323 -15.64 -16.36 48.37
N SER A 324 -15.37 -15.38 47.51
CA SER A 324 -15.40 -13.98 47.86
C SER A 324 -16.87 -13.56 47.97
N ARG A 325 -17.19 -12.82 49.03
CA ARG A 325 -18.52 -12.24 49.30
C ARG A 325 -19.14 -11.52 48.08
N ALA A 326 -18.32 -11.07 47.13
CA ALA A 326 -18.77 -10.44 45.89
C ALA A 326 -19.55 -11.39 44.97
N GLY A 327 -19.18 -12.67 44.89
CA GLY A 327 -19.85 -13.65 44.03
C GLY A 327 -21.26 -14.02 44.51
N SER A 328 -21.47 -14.12 45.83
CA SER A 328 -22.81 -14.40 46.38
C SER A 328 -23.72 -13.17 46.33
N LEU A 329 -23.17 -11.96 46.49
CA LEU A 329 -23.91 -10.70 46.34
C LEU A 329 -24.38 -10.48 44.90
N LEU A 330 -23.52 -10.71 43.91
CA LEU A 330 -23.95 -10.65 42.50
C LEU A 330 -25.01 -11.72 42.20
N SER A 331 -24.79 -12.97 42.65
CA SER A 331 -25.75 -14.07 42.42
C SER A 331 -27.13 -13.79 43.03
N GLN A 332 -27.18 -13.24 44.26
CA GLN A 332 -28.43 -12.93 44.95
C GLN A 332 -29.13 -11.66 44.42
N MET A 333 -28.40 -10.66 43.95
CA MET A 333 -29.02 -9.46 43.35
C MET A 333 -29.49 -9.68 41.91
N VAL A 334 -28.83 -10.57 41.16
CA VAL A 334 -29.05 -10.75 39.73
C VAL A 334 -30.16 -11.79 39.44
N LYS A 335 -30.22 -12.90 40.20
CA LYS A 335 -31.21 -13.97 39.97
C LYS A 335 -32.69 -13.52 40.00
N PRO A 336 -33.18 -12.78 41.01
CA PRO A 336 -34.59 -12.42 41.08
C PRO A 336 -34.97 -11.27 40.13
N ARG A 337 -34.01 -10.50 39.60
CA ARG A 337 -34.28 -9.38 38.69
C ARG A 337 -34.20 -9.76 37.21
N ILE A 338 -33.28 -10.65 36.82
CA ILE A 338 -33.18 -11.15 35.43
C ILE A 338 -34.35 -12.09 35.08
N ALA A 339 -34.72 -13.00 35.99
CA ALA A 339 -35.82 -13.93 35.75
C ALA A 339 -37.17 -13.24 35.52
N ASN A 340 -37.36 -12.05 36.12
CA ASN A 340 -38.61 -11.30 36.02
C ASN A 340 -38.67 -10.32 34.84
N LYS A 341 -37.56 -10.10 34.11
CA LYS A 341 -37.48 -9.20 32.95
C LYS A 341 -36.53 -9.73 31.86
N PRO A 342 -36.79 -10.92 31.29
CA PRO A 342 -35.92 -11.52 30.27
C PRO A 342 -35.75 -10.60 29.06
N ILE A 343 -36.79 -9.84 28.68
CA ILE A 343 -36.74 -8.87 27.58
C ILE A 343 -35.71 -7.78 27.85
N LEU A 344 -35.69 -7.18 29.05
CA LEU A 344 -34.75 -6.10 29.38
C LEU A 344 -33.29 -6.60 29.37
N PHE A 345 -33.06 -7.82 29.87
CA PHE A 345 -31.75 -8.44 29.85
C PHE A 345 -31.28 -8.76 28.43
N THR A 346 -32.16 -9.34 27.60
CA THR A 346 -31.88 -9.59 26.18
C THR A 346 -31.60 -8.29 25.43
N THR A 347 -32.40 -7.23 25.66
CA THR A 347 -32.17 -5.90 25.09
C THR A 347 -30.83 -5.33 25.52
N LEU A 348 -30.46 -5.45 26.79
CA LEU A 348 -29.16 -4.97 27.29
C LEU A 348 -27.99 -5.71 26.64
N ILE A 349 -28.05 -7.04 26.56
CA ILE A 349 -27.04 -7.85 25.86
C ILE A 349 -26.95 -7.44 24.40
N LEU A 350 -28.10 -7.21 23.73
CA LEU A 350 -28.13 -6.78 22.34
C LEU A 350 -27.48 -5.42 22.17
N CYS A 351 -27.82 -4.43 23.02
CA CYS A 351 -27.21 -3.11 23.00
C CYS A 351 -25.70 -3.19 23.19
N VAL A 352 -25.23 -3.91 24.21
CA VAL A 352 -23.78 -4.08 24.47
C VAL A 352 -23.09 -4.75 23.29
N SER A 353 -23.68 -5.80 22.73
CA SER A 353 -23.10 -6.52 21.58
C SER A 353 -23.02 -5.62 20.34
N VAL A 354 -24.07 -4.86 20.05
CA VAL A 354 -24.09 -3.89 18.93
C VAL A 354 -23.07 -2.77 19.15
N SER A 355 -22.97 -2.22 20.37
CA SER A 355 -21.97 -1.20 20.69
C SER A 355 -20.53 -1.73 20.59
N LEU A 356 -20.26 -2.96 21.03
CA LEU A 356 -18.94 -3.58 20.88
C LEU A 356 -18.60 -3.85 19.42
N ILE A 357 -19.55 -4.33 18.62
CA ILE A 357 -19.37 -4.50 17.17
C ILE A 357 -19.09 -3.14 16.53
N PHE A 358 -19.87 -2.11 16.84
CA PHE A 358 -19.67 -0.77 16.30
C PHE A 358 -18.31 -0.16 16.69
N LEU A 359 -17.88 -0.33 17.94
CA LEU A 359 -16.57 0.10 18.41
C LEU A 359 -15.46 -0.65 17.66
N PHE A 360 -15.57 -1.97 17.54
CA PHE A 360 -14.61 -2.79 16.80
C PHE A 360 -14.53 -2.36 15.33
N CYS A 361 -15.68 -2.19 14.67
CA CYS A 361 -15.82 -1.67 13.31
C CYS A 361 -15.14 -0.31 13.14
N THR A 362 -15.39 0.62 14.06
CA THR A 362 -14.79 1.97 14.05
C THR A 362 -13.28 1.90 14.23
N LEU A 363 -12.81 1.11 15.19
CA LEU A 363 -11.38 0.90 15.43
C LEU A 363 -10.71 0.23 14.22
N LEU A 364 -11.38 -0.74 13.58
CA LEU A 364 -10.89 -1.39 12.38
C LEU A 364 -10.78 -0.40 11.22
N SER A 365 -11.83 0.37 10.92
CA SER A 365 -11.80 1.38 9.87
C SER A 365 -10.72 2.45 10.12
N TYR A 366 -10.58 2.90 11.38
CA TYR A 366 -9.51 3.82 11.75
C TYR A 366 -8.13 3.17 11.58
N SER A 367 -7.98 1.90 11.97
CA SER A 367 -6.72 1.16 11.83
C SER A 367 -6.33 0.89 10.37
N LEU A 368 -7.30 0.83 9.44
CA LEU A 368 -7.08 0.64 8.00
C LEU A 368 -7.04 1.97 7.21
N TYR A 369 -7.18 3.11 7.88
CA TYR A 369 -7.12 4.42 7.24
C TYR A 369 -5.73 4.66 6.61
N HIS A 370 -5.71 5.12 5.35
CA HIS A 370 -4.50 5.23 4.53
C HIS A 370 -3.68 3.94 4.56
N ILE A 371 -4.35 2.82 4.30
CA ILE A 371 -3.66 1.55 4.05
C ILE A 371 -2.79 1.70 2.80
N CYS A 372 -1.53 1.30 2.94
CA CYS A 372 -0.62 1.07 1.86
C CYS A 372 -0.59 -0.44 1.62
N ILE A 373 -0.78 -0.85 0.36
CA ILE A 373 -0.60 -2.23 -0.08
C ILE A 373 0.38 -2.21 -1.24
N ALA A 374 1.62 -2.56 -0.93
CA ALA A 374 2.67 -2.69 -1.92
C ALA A 374 2.90 -4.17 -2.23
N THR A 375 3.31 -4.52 -3.46
CA THR A 375 3.17 -5.90 -3.97
C THR A 375 4.47 -6.71 -3.94
N ASP A 376 5.65 -6.10 -4.10
CA ASP A 376 6.90 -6.87 -4.26
C ASP A 376 8.09 -6.35 -3.43
N PRO A 377 8.31 -6.86 -2.20
CA PRO A 377 7.48 -7.85 -1.49
C PRO A 377 6.15 -7.27 -1.03
N ILE A 378 5.18 -8.14 -0.74
CA ILE A 378 3.89 -7.72 -0.21
C ILE A 378 4.11 -7.07 1.14
N GLU A 379 3.79 -5.78 1.24
CA GLU A 379 3.84 -5.03 2.49
C GLU A 379 2.52 -4.32 2.70
N ILE A 380 1.97 -4.47 3.92
CA ILE A 380 0.77 -3.78 4.33
C ILE A 380 1.13 -2.87 5.50
N SER A 381 0.97 -1.57 5.31
CA SER A 381 1.12 -0.60 6.39
C SER A 381 -0.12 0.28 6.47
N THR A 382 -0.41 0.80 7.65
CA THR A 382 -1.54 1.70 7.87
C THR A 382 -1.04 2.96 8.54
N LEU A 383 -1.86 4.01 8.59
CA LEU A 383 -1.47 5.24 9.28
C LEU A 383 -1.01 4.95 10.71
N PHE A 384 -1.72 4.08 11.43
CA PHE A 384 -1.36 3.70 12.80
C PHE A 384 -0.03 2.95 12.87
N SER A 385 0.20 1.96 12.00
CA SER A 385 1.47 1.21 12.04
C SER A 385 2.65 2.11 11.69
N ARG A 386 2.50 3.02 10.72
CA ARG A 386 3.52 3.99 10.34
C ARG A 386 3.79 4.98 11.48
N THR A 387 2.76 5.58 12.07
CA THR A 387 2.96 6.66 13.05
C THR A 387 3.33 6.17 14.45
N VAL A 388 2.80 5.01 14.90
CA VAL A 388 2.91 4.56 16.29
C VAL A 388 3.86 3.37 16.46
N LEU A 389 3.83 2.40 15.54
CA LEU A 389 4.52 1.12 15.74
C LEU A 389 5.89 1.04 15.06
N SER A 390 6.06 1.73 13.94
CA SER A 390 7.25 1.60 13.09
C SER A 390 8.27 2.69 13.41
N ASN A 391 9.51 2.25 13.64
CA ASN A 391 10.66 3.15 13.69
C ASN A 391 10.76 3.90 12.35
N ARG A 392 10.87 5.22 12.43
CA ARG A 392 11.05 6.04 11.23
C ARG A 392 12.43 5.75 10.65
N THR A 393 12.49 5.46 9.36
CA THR A 393 13.76 5.36 8.63
C THR A 393 14.42 6.73 8.51
N CYS A 394 13.62 7.78 8.31
CA CYS A 394 14.08 9.16 8.37
C CYS A 394 13.89 9.77 9.78
N ALA A 395 14.97 10.30 10.35
CA ALA A 395 14.92 11.12 11.55
C ALA A 395 14.22 12.46 11.27
N LEU A 396 13.47 12.96 12.25
CA LEU A 396 12.92 14.31 12.19
C LEU A 396 14.04 15.35 12.34
N ASP A 397 13.85 16.49 11.68
CA ASP A 397 14.76 17.62 11.67
C ASP A 397 16.16 17.24 11.14
N ASP A 398 16.21 16.37 10.13
CA ASP A 398 17.47 15.89 9.54
C ASP A 398 17.35 15.58 8.05
N ILE A 399 18.50 15.33 7.43
CA ILE A 399 18.62 14.86 6.04
C ILE A 399 18.42 13.34 6.04
N CYS A 400 17.34 12.86 5.42
CA CYS A 400 16.97 11.46 5.42
C CYS A 400 17.90 10.62 4.52
N PHE A 401 17.92 10.98 3.24
CA PHE A 401 18.59 10.23 2.19
C PHE A 401 19.26 11.25 1.28
N THR A 402 20.52 10.99 0.95
CA THR A 402 21.23 11.68 -0.13
C THR A 402 21.50 10.64 -1.21
N TYR A 403 21.20 10.94 -2.47
CA TYR A 403 21.41 10.02 -3.59
C TYR A 403 21.74 10.78 -4.87
N LEU A 404 22.30 10.07 -5.85
CA LEU A 404 22.80 10.66 -7.09
C LEU A 404 21.94 10.20 -8.27
N THR A 405 21.63 11.12 -9.19
CA THR A 405 21.00 10.78 -10.47
C THR A 405 21.88 11.20 -11.63
N VAL A 406 21.80 10.44 -12.72
CA VAL A 406 22.57 10.68 -13.93
C VAL A 406 22.10 11.99 -14.60
N PRO A 407 22.99 12.96 -14.83
CA PRO A 407 22.70 14.21 -15.54
C PRO A 407 22.76 14.02 -17.06
N GLU A 408 22.42 15.05 -17.82
CA GLU A 408 22.57 15.05 -19.28
C GLU A 408 24.02 14.80 -19.73
N HIS A 409 25.02 15.40 -19.04
CA HIS A 409 26.44 15.23 -19.36
C HIS A 409 27.27 14.68 -18.19
N MET A 410 27.43 13.36 -18.12
CA MET A 410 28.13 12.68 -17.00
C MET A 410 29.63 12.99 -16.87
N ASN A 411 30.25 13.55 -17.90
CA ASN A 411 31.66 13.92 -17.88
C ASN A 411 31.92 15.21 -17.10
N SER A 412 30.90 16.03 -16.86
CA SER A 412 31.05 17.37 -16.29
C SER A 412 29.96 17.73 -15.29
N GLN A 413 28.96 16.86 -15.13
CA GLN A 413 27.79 17.13 -14.32
C GLN A 413 27.49 16.00 -13.34
N ILE A 414 26.70 16.30 -12.31
CA ILE A 414 25.98 15.32 -11.48
C ILE A 414 24.76 16.01 -10.86
N ILE A 415 23.68 15.26 -10.63
CA ILE A 415 22.54 15.76 -9.85
C ILE A 415 22.56 15.07 -8.49
N VAL A 416 22.60 15.88 -7.44
CA VAL A 416 22.57 15.43 -6.05
C VAL A 416 21.20 15.71 -5.48
N ASN A 417 20.51 14.65 -5.09
CA ASN A 417 19.16 14.71 -4.53
C ASN A 417 19.25 14.40 -3.05
N PHE A 418 18.44 15.08 -2.25
CA PHE A 418 18.30 14.74 -0.85
C PHE A 418 16.94 15.10 -0.29
N GLN A 419 16.55 14.40 0.76
CA GLN A 419 15.28 14.63 1.44
C GLN A 419 15.51 15.23 2.82
N VAL A 420 14.66 16.19 3.19
CA VAL A 420 14.65 16.80 4.53
C VAL A 420 13.31 16.49 5.17
N SER A 421 13.32 15.95 6.39
CA SER A 421 12.13 15.77 7.21
C SER A 421 12.16 16.77 8.35
N LEU A 422 11.06 17.48 8.57
CA LEU A 422 10.93 18.48 9.63
C LEU A 422 9.81 18.13 10.59
N SER A 423 10.03 18.44 11.85
CA SER A 423 9.00 18.52 12.87
C SER A 423 8.06 19.71 12.59
N SER A 424 6.84 19.62 13.10
CA SER A 424 5.79 20.59 12.77
C SER A 424 6.19 22.03 13.12
N GLY A 425 6.31 22.90 12.11
CA GLY A 425 6.52 24.33 12.28
C GLY A 425 7.96 24.81 12.10
N GLU A 426 8.93 23.91 11.95
CA GLU A 426 10.31 24.30 11.65
C GLU A 426 10.49 24.69 10.17
N GLN A 427 11.38 25.66 9.93
CA GLN A 427 11.85 26.05 8.62
C GLN A 427 13.33 25.69 8.51
N PHE A 428 13.77 25.28 7.32
CA PHE A 428 15.19 25.13 7.03
C PHE A 428 15.64 26.22 6.06
N PHE A 429 16.92 26.56 6.18
CA PHE A 429 17.58 27.64 5.47
C PHE A 429 18.81 27.09 4.75
N ASN A 430 19.21 27.80 3.69
CA ASN A 430 20.45 27.54 2.95
C ASN A 430 20.67 26.06 2.56
N PRO A 431 19.67 25.38 1.95
CA PRO A 431 19.89 24.02 1.48
C PRO A 431 20.93 24.01 0.38
N LEU A 432 22.05 23.33 0.58
CA LEU A 432 23.15 23.32 -0.38
C LEU A 432 23.83 21.96 -0.40
N VAL A 433 24.67 21.77 -1.42
CA VAL A 433 25.48 20.59 -1.59
C VAL A 433 26.94 21.02 -1.61
N GLU A 434 27.73 20.50 -0.67
CA GLU A 434 29.18 20.68 -0.68
C GLU A 434 29.83 19.53 -1.44
N PHE A 435 30.76 19.85 -2.32
CA PHE A 435 31.48 18.85 -3.10
C PHE A 435 32.95 19.21 -3.28
N LYS A 436 33.74 18.17 -3.54
CA LYS A 436 35.18 18.29 -3.65
C LYS A 436 35.80 17.18 -4.49
N LYS A 437 36.70 17.55 -5.39
CA LYS A 437 37.57 16.60 -6.08
C LYS A 437 38.57 15.98 -5.08
N PHE A 438 38.94 14.73 -5.27
CA PHE A 438 40.02 14.10 -4.51
C PHE A 438 40.86 13.18 -5.40
N ASN A 439 42.14 13.00 -5.05
CA ASN A 439 43.00 12.02 -5.70
C ASN A 439 42.74 10.63 -5.08
N PRO A 440 42.22 9.65 -5.84
CA PRO A 440 41.94 8.32 -5.32
C PRO A 440 43.20 7.49 -4.99
N ALA A 441 44.38 7.90 -5.45
CA ALA A 441 45.65 7.27 -5.09
C ALA A 441 46.14 7.66 -3.67
N LEU A 442 45.43 8.57 -2.99
CA LEU A 442 45.75 8.98 -1.61
C LEU A 442 44.78 8.33 -0.63
N SER A 443 45.32 7.61 0.35
CA SER A 443 44.50 6.99 1.39
C SER A 443 43.92 8.07 2.29
N PHE A 444 42.62 8.02 2.51
CA PHE A 444 41.98 8.79 3.57
C PHE A 444 40.91 7.98 4.25
N ASN A 445 40.83 8.12 5.57
CA ASN A 445 39.79 7.48 6.35
C ASN A 445 38.56 8.42 6.41
N PRO A 446 37.45 8.10 5.72
CA PRO A 446 36.25 8.94 5.78
C PRO A 446 35.68 9.06 7.21
N ASP A 447 35.91 8.08 8.09
CA ASP A 447 35.48 8.17 9.50
C ASP A 447 36.20 9.27 10.28
N THR A 448 37.39 9.68 9.83
CA THR A 448 38.09 10.83 10.43
C THR A 448 37.48 12.17 9.98
N ILE A 449 36.66 12.16 8.93
CA ILE A 449 36.00 13.33 8.37
C ILE A 449 34.58 13.47 8.96
N ARG A 450 34.42 13.28 10.28
CA ARG A 450 33.12 13.45 10.95
C ARG A 450 32.82 14.90 11.30
N ASN A 451 33.84 15.70 11.65
CA ASN A 451 33.58 17.11 11.96
C ASN A 451 33.67 17.98 10.71
N HIS A 452 32.83 19.01 10.67
CA HIS A 452 32.90 20.06 9.65
C HIS A 452 34.33 20.59 9.48
N LEU A 453 35.03 20.86 10.58
CA LEU A 453 36.42 21.33 10.54
C LEU A 453 37.35 20.33 9.87
N ASP A 454 37.15 19.03 10.04
CA ASP A 454 38.02 18.00 9.46
C ASP A 454 37.81 17.91 7.95
N PHE A 455 36.56 18.04 7.45
CA PHE A 455 36.30 18.09 6.00
C PHE A 455 37.03 19.27 5.33
N TRP A 456 37.07 20.43 5.99
CA TRP A 456 37.80 21.61 5.50
C TRP A 456 39.32 21.52 5.70
N ASN A 457 39.77 21.02 6.85
CA ASN A 457 41.18 20.99 7.23
C ASN A 457 41.97 19.86 6.58
N PHE A 458 41.32 18.71 6.35
CA PHE A 458 41.91 17.52 5.74
C PHE A 458 42.29 17.76 4.28
N LEU A 459 41.56 18.65 3.59
CA LEU A 459 41.68 18.85 2.15
C LEU A 459 42.29 20.22 1.80
N ARG A 460 43.23 20.73 2.60
CA ARG A 460 43.74 22.12 2.56
C ARG A 460 44.32 22.61 1.23
N THR A 461 44.51 21.75 0.23
CA THR A 461 45.13 22.08 -1.05
C THR A 461 44.15 22.53 -2.14
N GLU A 462 42.86 22.22 -2.03
CA GLU A 462 41.86 22.57 -3.06
C GLU A 462 40.63 23.30 -2.47
N GLN A 463 40.00 24.17 -3.26
CA GLN A 463 38.82 24.92 -2.84
C GLN A 463 37.60 23.99 -2.77
N THR A 464 37.03 23.79 -1.58
CA THR A 464 35.71 23.15 -1.47
C THR A 464 34.67 24.04 -2.13
N LEU A 465 33.86 23.44 -2.99
CA LEU A 465 32.81 24.13 -3.72
C LEU A 465 31.45 23.80 -3.08
N ALA A 466 30.53 24.75 -3.21
CA ALA A 466 29.16 24.59 -2.74
C ALA A 466 28.20 24.96 -3.86
N GLN A 467 27.18 24.13 -4.07
CA GLN A 467 26.10 24.37 -5.02
C GLN A 467 24.80 24.54 -4.26
N GLN A 468 24.09 25.64 -4.50
CA GLN A 468 22.78 25.88 -3.89
C GLN A 468 21.78 24.83 -4.40
N ALA A 469 21.02 24.24 -3.48
CA ALA A 469 19.94 23.30 -3.80
C ALA A 469 18.60 24.04 -3.93
N LYS A 470 17.73 23.50 -4.78
CA LYS A 470 16.32 23.88 -4.90
C LYS A 470 15.48 22.82 -4.19
N CYS A 471 14.47 23.24 -3.45
CA CYS A 471 13.62 22.32 -2.70
C CYS A 471 12.14 22.58 -2.92
N PHE A 472 11.31 21.53 -2.89
CA PHE A 472 9.86 21.64 -2.85
C PHE A 472 9.28 20.72 -1.77
N ARG A 473 8.08 21.05 -1.31
CA ARG A 473 7.39 20.27 -0.28
C ARG A 473 6.66 19.09 -0.92
N MET A 474 6.80 17.92 -0.32
CA MET A 474 6.10 16.69 -0.71
C MET A 474 4.68 16.69 -0.13
N GLU A 475 3.76 17.44 -0.73
CA GLU A 475 2.37 17.59 -0.21
C GLU A 475 1.58 16.28 -0.19
N ASN A 476 2.04 15.27 -0.93
CA ASN A 476 1.47 13.93 -0.96
C ASN A 476 1.91 13.04 0.21
N ILE A 477 2.82 13.50 1.08
CA ILE A 477 3.15 12.87 2.36
C ILE A 477 2.38 13.61 3.45
N PHE A 478 1.28 13.03 3.92
CA PHE A 478 0.36 13.71 4.85
C PHE A 478 0.78 13.55 6.31
N GLU A 479 1.59 12.54 6.61
CA GLU A 479 1.99 12.18 7.97
C GLU A 479 3.10 13.06 8.54
N GLU A 480 3.86 13.75 7.70
CA GLU A 480 4.99 14.58 8.11
C GLU A 480 5.34 15.65 7.08
N ILE A 481 6.10 16.66 7.52
CA ILE A 481 6.59 17.71 6.63
C ILE A 481 7.88 17.22 5.98
N ARG A 482 7.76 16.75 4.75
CA ARG A 482 8.90 16.28 3.95
C ARG A 482 9.18 17.25 2.79
N PHE A 483 10.45 17.52 2.54
CA PHE A 483 10.93 18.24 1.38
C PHE A 483 11.83 17.35 0.54
N GLN A 484 11.72 17.48 -0.77
CA GLN A 484 12.69 16.94 -1.72
C GLN A 484 13.52 18.11 -2.24
N CYS A 485 14.83 17.96 -2.15
CA CYS A 485 15.83 18.93 -2.57
C CYS A 485 16.72 18.34 -3.67
N LEU A 486 17.20 19.20 -4.56
CA LEU A 486 18.10 18.81 -5.64
C LEU A 486 19.09 19.93 -5.96
N ALA A 487 20.32 19.55 -6.28
CA ALA A 487 21.38 20.43 -6.75
C ALA A 487 22.07 19.81 -7.95
N GLU A 488 22.06 20.52 -9.08
CA GLU A 488 22.83 20.15 -10.27
C GLU A 488 24.18 20.84 -10.22
N ILE A 489 25.25 20.04 -10.19
CA ILE A 489 26.63 20.52 -10.23
C ILE A 489 27.09 20.38 -11.68
N THR A 490 27.53 21.47 -12.32
CA THR A 490 27.80 21.48 -13.78
C THR A 490 29.25 21.80 -14.16
N THR A 491 30.12 22.07 -13.19
CA THR A 491 31.51 22.48 -13.41
C THR A 491 32.48 21.42 -12.93
N LEU A 492 32.13 20.14 -13.08
CA LEU A 492 33.02 19.05 -12.73
C LEU A 492 34.04 18.81 -13.84
N GLU A 493 35.24 18.39 -13.44
CA GLU A 493 36.25 17.90 -14.36
C GLU A 493 35.92 16.46 -14.73
N SER A 494 36.15 16.11 -16.00
CA SER A 494 36.00 14.73 -16.48
C SER A 494 37.04 13.80 -15.88
N ASP A 495 36.74 12.51 -15.91
CA ASP A 495 37.63 11.44 -15.45
C ASP A 495 38.18 11.67 -14.02
N SER A 496 37.33 12.16 -13.13
CA SER A 496 37.74 12.63 -11.81
C SER A 496 36.85 12.04 -10.71
N SER A 497 37.44 11.83 -9.52
CA SER A 497 36.73 11.35 -8.34
C SER A 497 36.30 12.50 -7.44
N TYR A 498 35.06 12.46 -6.98
CA TYR A 498 34.46 13.49 -6.15
C TYR A 498 33.81 12.91 -4.89
N MET A 499 33.90 13.67 -3.80
CA MET A 499 33.08 13.50 -2.60
C MET A 499 32.00 14.58 -2.58
N VAL A 500 30.82 14.21 -2.09
CA VAL A 500 29.68 15.14 -2.00
C VAL A 500 28.83 14.86 -0.77
N ARG A 501 28.25 15.91 -0.19
CA ARG A 501 27.29 15.80 0.91
C ARG A 501 26.24 16.91 0.85
N ALA A 502 25.02 16.58 1.24
CA ALA A 502 23.94 17.53 1.40
C ALA A 502 24.02 18.25 2.75
N VAL A 503 23.56 19.49 2.79
CA VAL A 503 23.58 20.35 3.96
C VAL A 503 22.31 21.21 4.01
N PHE A 504 21.79 21.46 5.21
CA PHE A 504 20.96 22.63 5.48
C PHE A 504 21.25 23.24 6.86
N GLU A 505 20.74 24.45 7.11
CA GLU A 505 20.80 25.14 8.40
C GLU A 505 19.40 25.27 9.00
N SER A 506 19.22 24.95 10.28
CA SER A 506 17.92 25.11 10.95
C SER A 506 17.65 26.53 11.45
N ASP A 507 18.68 27.37 11.56
CA ASP A 507 18.62 28.72 12.09
C ASP A 507 19.55 29.64 11.28
N PRO A 508 19.02 30.67 10.58
CA PRO A 508 19.81 31.52 9.71
C PRO A 508 20.81 32.39 10.49
N ASN A 509 20.62 32.56 11.79
CA ASN A 509 21.50 33.35 12.65
C ASN A 509 22.53 32.50 13.39
N SER A 510 22.45 31.17 13.29
CA SER A 510 23.29 30.25 14.05
C SER A 510 23.91 29.18 13.14
N SER A 511 25.16 29.42 12.75
CA SER A 511 26.01 28.42 12.07
C SER A 511 26.26 27.15 12.90
N ARG A 512 25.81 27.11 14.17
CA ARG A 512 25.98 25.96 15.07
C ARG A 512 24.94 24.85 14.86
N LYS A 513 23.86 25.09 14.11
CA LYS A 513 22.83 24.06 13.82
C LYS A 513 22.81 23.70 12.34
N ARG A 514 23.95 23.19 11.87
CA ARG A 514 24.13 22.68 10.52
C ARG A 514 23.83 21.19 10.51
N HIS A 515 22.91 20.77 9.65
CA HIS A 515 22.57 19.37 9.41
C HIS A 515 23.34 18.90 8.18
N ILE A 516 23.98 17.73 8.29
CA ILE A 516 24.90 17.23 7.27
C ILE A 516 24.50 15.80 6.93
N GLY A 517 24.20 15.56 5.66
CA GLY A 517 23.84 14.24 5.14
C GLY A 517 25.05 13.32 5.00
N SER A 518 24.81 12.08 4.57
CA SER A 518 25.86 11.11 4.27
C SER A 518 26.80 11.61 3.17
N ILE A 519 28.10 11.33 3.32
CA ILE A 519 29.10 11.60 2.29
C ILE A 519 28.99 10.49 1.24
N LEU A 520 28.77 10.88 -0.02
CA LEU A 520 28.81 9.98 -1.16
C LEU A 520 30.09 10.24 -1.97
N LYS A 521 30.61 9.19 -2.60
CA LYS A 521 31.70 9.28 -3.58
C LYS A 521 31.16 8.91 -4.95
N PHE A 522 31.58 9.63 -5.98
CA PHE A 522 31.23 9.31 -7.37
C PHE A 522 32.39 9.66 -8.32
N ARG A 523 32.28 9.21 -9.58
CA ARG A 523 33.24 9.49 -10.64
C ARG A 523 32.52 10.16 -11.81
N THR A 524 33.15 11.15 -12.43
CA THR A 524 32.72 11.66 -13.73
C THR A 524 33.23 10.75 -14.85
N THR A 525 32.46 10.61 -15.92
CA THR A 525 32.91 9.81 -17.07
C THR A 525 34.09 10.48 -17.79
N PRO A 526 34.82 9.74 -18.65
CA PRO A 526 35.90 10.31 -19.45
C PRO A 526 35.46 11.50 -20.31
N SER A 527 36.43 12.35 -20.65
CA SER A 527 36.19 13.49 -21.54
C SER A 527 35.80 13.03 -22.95
N GLU A 528 35.33 13.97 -23.77
CA GLU A 528 35.13 13.71 -25.21
C GLU A 528 36.45 13.47 -25.96
N GLU A 529 37.58 13.91 -25.40
CA GLU A 529 38.92 13.69 -25.96
C GLU A 529 39.45 12.28 -25.66
N HIS A 530 39.03 11.66 -24.56
CA HIS A 530 39.40 10.31 -24.15
C HIS A 530 38.32 9.27 -24.53
N PHE A 531 37.82 9.36 -25.76
CA PHE A 531 36.71 8.53 -26.28
C PHE A 531 36.99 7.01 -26.34
N THR A 532 38.26 6.61 -26.25
CA THR A 532 38.66 5.19 -26.24
C THR A 532 38.55 4.54 -24.87
N LYS A 533 38.43 5.34 -23.79
CA LYS A 533 38.28 4.82 -22.43
C LYS A 533 36.90 4.19 -22.26
N ASN A 534 36.87 3.02 -21.61
CA ASN A 534 35.65 2.27 -21.43
C ASN A 534 34.70 2.95 -20.42
N ILE A 535 33.42 2.98 -20.74
CA ILE A 535 32.36 3.47 -19.84
C ILE A 535 31.43 2.30 -19.50
N PRO A 536 31.75 1.52 -18.45
CA PRO A 536 30.87 0.49 -17.93
C PRO A 536 29.66 1.09 -17.19
N PHE A 537 28.50 0.48 -17.35
CA PHE A 537 27.28 0.76 -16.58
C PHE A 537 26.42 -0.49 -16.43
N LEU A 538 25.45 -0.43 -15.53
CA LEU A 538 24.50 -1.50 -15.31
C LEU A 538 23.15 -1.16 -15.93
N ASN A 539 22.45 -2.15 -16.47
CA ASN A 539 21.06 -2.01 -16.89
C ASN A 539 20.20 -3.16 -16.35
N GLY A 540 19.10 -2.80 -15.70
CA GLY A 540 18.02 -3.70 -15.32
C GLY A 540 16.73 -2.93 -15.10
N GLY A 541 15.68 -3.61 -14.71
CA GLY A 541 14.39 -3.04 -14.33
C GLY A 541 13.76 -3.91 -13.26
N ASP A 542 12.63 -3.46 -12.71
CA ASP A 542 11.84 -4.27 -11.79
C ASP A 542 12.63 -4.65 -10.53
N LEU A 543 13.21 -3.61 -9.92
CA LEU A 543 14.15 -3.73 -8.82
C LEU A 543 13.41 -3.82 -7.49
N SER A 544 13.07 -5.05 -7.12
CA SER A 544 12.61 -5.37 -5.76
C SER A 544 13.78 -5.80 -4.89
N TRP A 545 14.01 -5.14 -3.75
CA TRP A 545 15.06 -5.54 -2.82
C TRP A 545 14.80 -6.91 -2.18
N ARG A 546 15.38 -7.95 -2.78
CA ARG A 546 15.34 -9.35 -2.32
C ARG A 546 16.74 -9.95 -2.34
N GLU A 547 16.83 -11.20 -1.89
CA GLU A 547 18.07 -11.97 -1.89
C GLU A 547 18.81 -11.98 -3.25
N PRO A 548 18.16 -12.21 -4.41
CA PRO A 548 18.84 -12.09 -5.71
C PRO A 548 19.46 -10.72 -5.95
N THR A 549 18.75 -9.65 -5.60
CA THR A 549 19.21 -8.26 -5.79
C THR A 549 20.36 -7.93 -4.84
N PHE A 550 20.33 -8.39 -3.58
CA PHE A 550 21.45 -8.23 -2.65
C PHE A 550 22.69 -8.99 -3.13
N ALA A 551 22.52 -10.22 -3.64
CA ALA A 551 23.61 -11.01 -4.20
C ALA A 551 24.23 -10.34 -5.44
N LEU A 552 23.38 -9.83 -6.35
CA LEU A 552 23.82 -9.07 -7.53
C LEU A 552 24.54 -7.78 -7.11
N ALA A 553 23.99 -7.01 -6.17
CA ALA A 553 24.61 -5.78 -5.67
C ALA A 553 25.97 -6.05 -5.00
N LYS A 554 26.09 -7.13 -4.24
CA LYS A 554 27.37 -7.56 -3.65
C LYS A 554 28.40 -7.92 -4.72
N TYR A 555 27.99 -8.60 -5.78
CA TYR A 555 28.88 -8.92 -6.90
C TYR A 555 29.30 -7.66 -7.68
N ILE A 556 28.35 -6.75 -7.93
CA ILE A 556 28.60 -5.43 -8.53
C ILE A 556 29.64 -4.65 -7.72
N HIS A 557 29.49 -4.64 -6.40
CA HIS A 557 30.44 -3.99 -5.48
C HIS A 557 31.88 -4.49 -5.70
N SER A 558 32.05 -5.78 -5.99
CA SER A 558 33.36 -6.39 -6.24
C SER A 558 33.87 -6.28 -7.68
N LEU A 559 33.12 -5.73 -8.64
CA LEU A 559 33.56 -5.70 -10.05
C LEU A 559 34.86 -4.91 -10.30
N GLY A 560 35.15 -3.91 -9.46
CA GLY A 560 36.42 -3.18 -9.48
C GLY A 560 37.46 -3.69 -8.48
N MET A 561 37.21 -4.84 -7.83
CA MET A 561 38.11 -5.50 -6.87
C MET A 561 38.82 -6.70 -7.54
N ASN A 562 39.95 -7.08 -6.96
CA ASN A 562 41.03 -7.80 -7.63
C ASN A 562 40.96 -9.33 -7.66
N ASP A 563 41.28 -9.87 -8.85
CA ASP A 563 42.11 -11.07 -9.17
C ASP A 563 42.93 -10.82 -10.50
N HIS A 564 43.00 -9.58 -10.99
CA HIS A 564 43.53 -9.19 -12.32
C HIS A 564 44.49 -7.98 -12.25
N SER A 565 44.94 -7.39 -13.36
CA SER A 565 45.84 -6.22 -13.29
C SER A 565 45.08 -4.91 -12.98
N PRO A 566 45.61 -3.99 -12.14
CA PRO A 566 44.96 -2.72 -11.73
C PRO A 566 44.25 -1.95 -12.85
N LYS A 567 44.90 -1.81 -14.01
CA LYS A 567 44.34 -1.08 -15.17
C LYS A 567 43.11 -1.75 -15.79
N GLN A 568 43.04 -3.07 -15.80
CA GLN A 568 41.91 -3.78 -16.40
C GLN A 568 40.64 -3.74 -15.53
N MET A 569 40.77 -3.43 -14.24
CA MET A 569 39.62 -3.42 -13.31
C MET A 569 38.90 -2.08 -13.25
N GLU A 570 39.62 -0.96 -13.35
CA GLU A 570 38.97 0.36 -13.43
C GLU A 570 37.99 0.40 -14.62
N ASP A 571 38.33 -0.31 -15.70
CA ASP A 571 37.53 -0.45 -16.90
C ASP A 571 36.26 -1.28 -16.71
N LEU A 572 36.13 -2.09 -15.65
CA LEU A 572 34.95 -2.93 -15.38
C LEU A 572 34.03 -2.36 -14.31
N ALA A 573 34.52 -1.48 -13.45
CA ALA A 573 33.73 -0.90 -12.37
C ALA A 573 32.67 0.07 -12.94
N PRO A 574 31.36 -0.16 -12.75
CA PRO A 574 30.32 0.66 -13.36
C PRO A 574 30.37 2.12 -12.90
N TYR A 575 30.06 3.06 -13.80
CA TYR A 575 29.91 4.48 -13.49
C TYR A 575 28.55 4.81 -12.89
N PHE A 576 27.50 4.09 -13.32
CA PHE A 576 26.12 4.30 -12.90
C PHE A 576 25.28 3.04 -13.18
N ALA A 577 24.02 3.08 -12.78
CA ALA A 577 23.05 2.02 -13.01
C ALA A 577 21.72 2.56 -13.55
N ILE A 578 21.14 1.82 -14.50
CA ILE A 578 19.82 2.08 -15.07
C ILE A 578 18.79 1.16 -14.40
N VAL A 579 17.72 1.75 -13.85
CA VAL A 579 16.51 1.05 -13.40
C VAL A 579 15.38 1.42 -14.35
N GLY A 580 15.08 0.55 -15.32
CA GLY A 580 14.14 0.81 -16.40
C GLY A 580 12.65 0.72 -16.00
N GLY A 581 12.28 1.31 -14.87
CA GLY A 581 10.92 1.31 -14.32
C GLY A 581 10.69 0.25 -13.25
N ASP A 582 9.56 0.40 -12.55
CA ASP A 582 9.16 -0.40 -11.39
C ASP A 582 10.25 -0.45 -10.32
N VAL A 583 10.46 0.74 -9.75
CA VAL A 583 11.54 1.05 -8.84
C VAL A 583 11.16 0.58 -7.44
N SER A 584 10.15 1.19 -6.84
CA SER A 584 9.80 0.91 -5.44
C SER A 584 8.60 0.00 -5.27
N TYR A 585 7.77 -0.21 -6.31
CA TYR A 585 6.50 -0.95 -6.19
C TYR A 585 5.51 -0.33 -5.19
N ASP A 586 5.42 1.00 -5.13
CA ASP A 586 4.46 1.73 -4.29
C ASP A 586 3.03 1.74 -4.87
N ASN A 587 2.88 1.31 -6.13
CA ASN A 587 1.59 1.17 -6.82
C ASN A 587 0.83 2.49 -6.97
N GLY A 588 1.55 3.60 -7.12
CA GLY A 588 0.96 4.95 -7.14
C GLY A 588 0.31 5.37 -5.81
N CYS A 589 0.47 4.61 -4.73
CA CYS A 589 -0.20 4.85 -3.47
C CYS A 589 0.57 5.85 -2.59
N SER A 590 0.03 7.05 -2.39
CA SER A 590 0.61 8.07 -1.51
C SER A 590 0.74 7.67 -0.03
N ALA A 591 0.07 6.60 0.41
CA ALA A 591 0.29 6.05 1.75
C ALA A 591 1.59 5.21 1.84
N CYS A 592 2.20 4.84 0.71
CA CYS A 592 3.34 3.95 0.60
C CYS A 592 4.71 4.65 0.57
N TYR A 593 4.82 5.93 0.95
CA TYR A 593 6.11 6.65 0.92
C TYR A 593 7.26 5.96 1.68
N ARG A 594 6.96 5.20 2.74
CA ARG A 594 7.99 4.49 3.52
C ARG A 594 8.69 3.40 2.72
N ARG A 595 8.06 2.92 1.67
CA ARG A 595 8.67 1.97 0.76
C ARG A 595 9.80 2.62 -0.04
N TRP A 596 9.61 3.88 -0.46
CA TRP A 596 10.67 4.68 -1.04
C TRP A 596 11.78 4.96 -0.03
N ASP A 597 11.45 5.25 1.24
CA ASP A 597 12.45 5.44 2.30
C ASP A 597 13.36 4.19 2.45
N ASP A 598 12.76 2.98 2.55
CA ASP A 598 13.50 1.71 2.60
C ASP A 598 14.30 1.46 1.30
N TRP A 599 13.69 1.75 0.15
CA TRP A 599 14.33 1.58 -1.14
C TRP A 599 15.59 2.44 -1.29
N PHE A 600 15.54 3.74 -0.94
CA PHE A 600 16.69 4.64 -0.98
C PHE A 600 17.76 4.25 0.04
N GLN A 601 17.36 3.83 1.24
CA GLN A 601 18.32 3.34 2.24
C GLN A 601 19.12 2.16 1.69
N LYS A 602 18.45 1.19 1.06
CA LYS A 602 19.09 0.01 0.48
C LYS A 602 19.91 0.36 -0.77
N TRP A 603 19.44 1.27 -1.62
CA TRP A 603 20.22 1.77 -2.75
C TRP A 603 21.56 2.34 -2.29
N ASN A 604 21.52 3.27 -1.33
CA ASN A 604 22.75 3.89 -0.81
C ASN A 604 23.70 2.89 -0.15
N LEU A 605 23.16 1.85 0.48
CA LEU A 605 23.95 0.84 1.16
C LEU A 605 24.58 -0.18 0.20
N TYR A 606 23.83 -0.65 -0.80
CA TYR A 606 24.22 -1.81 -1.60
C TYR A 606 24.64 -1.46 -3.04
N MET A 607 24.10 -0.39 -3.64
CA MET A 607 24.43 0.00 -5.02
C MET A 607 25.70 0.84 -5.05
N THR A 608 26.81 0.17 -4.78
CA THR A 608 28.15 0.75 -4.78
C THR A 608 29.08 -0.09 -5.64
N THR A 609 30.20 0.50 -6.04
CA THR A 609 31.32 -0.21 -6.67
C THR A 609 32.59 0.12 -5.92
N SER A 610 33.43 -0.88 -5.64
CA SER A 610 34.73 -0.67 -5.02
C SER A 610 35.81 -0.73 -6.08
N ILE A 611 36.75 0.22 -6.03
CA ILE A 611 37.84 0.34 -7.00
C ILE A 611 39.14 0.48 -6.23
N SER A 612 40.11 -0.34 -6.63
CA SER A 612 41.46 -0.31 -6.11
C SER A 612 42.38 0.57 -6.95
N TYR A 613 43.19 1.37 -6.28
CA TYR A 613 44.18 2.26 -6.85
C TYR A 613 45.56 1.87 -6.36
N GLU A 614 46.55 1.94 -7.25
CA GLU A 614 47.95 1.89 -6.85
C GLU A 614 48.25 3.18 -6.07
N SER A 615 48.70 3.03 -4.82
CA SER A 615 49.18 4.19 -4.07
C SER A 615 50.31 4.83 -4.86
N GLU A 616 50.25 6.16 -5.03
CA GLU A 616 51.40 6.94 -5.45
C GLU A 616 52.46 6.76 -4.36
N GLY A 617 53.31 5.75 -4.56
CA GLY A 617 54.40 5.43 -3.64
C GLY A 617 55.15 6.71 -3.41
N GLY A 618 55.03 7.25 -2.21
CA GLY A 618 55.74 8.46 -1.86
C GLY A 618 57.19 8.21 -2.23
N LEU A 619 57.69 8.95 -3.22
CA LEU A 619 59.09 9.29 -3.28
C LEU A 619 59.36 10.05 -1.98
N MET A 620 59.43 9.33 -0.87
CA MET A 620 60.12 9.74 0.33
C MET A 620 61.54 9.90 -0.15
N ASP A 621 61.85 11.16 -0.43
CA ASP A 621 63.13 11.69 -0.86
C ASP A 621 64.24 11.05 -0.01
N SER A 622 64.82 9.96 -0.50
CA SER A 622 65.85 9.18 0.20
C SER A 622 67.22 9.85 0.09
N GLN A 623 67.27 11.17 -0.14
CA GLN A 623 68.50 11.94 -0.38
C GLN A 623 69.42 12.14 0.84
N HIS A 624 69.21 11.48 1.97
CA HIS A 624 69.97 11.85 3.19
C HIS A 624 70.65 10.78 4.03
N ASP A 625 70.92 9.56 3.55
CA ASP A 625 71.86 8.71 4.29
C ASP A 625 72.72 7.77 3.43
N GLU A 626 73.73 8.36 2.77
CA GLU A 626 74.77 7.67 1.99
C GLU A 626 75.84 6.97 2.86
N ARG A 627 75.57 6.65 4.13
CA ARG A 627 76.57 6.05 5.03
C ARG A 627 76.04 4.91 5.91
N ARG A 628 75.80 3.75 5.30
CA ARG A 628 76.03 2.44 5.95
C ARG A 628 76.04 1.30 4.92
N ASN A 629 77.24 0.81 4.63
CA ASN A 629 77.50 -0.37 3.84
C ASN A 629 77.24 -1.65 4.67
N ASP A 630 76.78 -2.69 3.95
CA ASP A 630 77.04 -4.13 4.18
C ASP A 630 76.02 -5.08 4.86
N GLU A 631 74.73 -4.74 5.01
CA GLU A 631 73.69 -5.77 5.38
C GLU A 631 72.36 -5.70 4.58
N ASN A 632 72.31 -4.97 3.46
CA ASN A 632 71.04 -4.54 2.84
C ASN A 632 70.44 -5.41 1.70
N ASP A 633 70.99 -6.58 1.38
CA ASP A 633 70.42 -7.45 0.31
C ASP A 633 69.10 -8.15 0.69
N ARG A 634 68.57 -7.95 1.91
CA ARG A 634 67.24 -8.46 2.34
C ARG A 634 66.18 -7.38 2.56
N ALA A 635 66.52 -6.10 2.42
CA ALA A 635 65.56 -5.00 2.62
C ALA A 635 64.92 -4.50 1.31
N LEU A 636 65.34 -5.02 0.14
CA LEU A 636 64.87 -4.57 -1.17
C LEU A 636 63.58 -5.25 -1.66
N GLU A 637 63.01 -6.22 -0.92
CA GLU A 637 61.94 -7.10 -1.44
C GLU A 637 60.56 -6.90 -0.78
N ILE A 638 60.38 -5.87 0.05
CA ILE A 638 59.05 -5.57 0.65
C ILE A 638 58.75 -4.07 0.57
N GLN A 639 58.91 -3.47 -0.60
CA GLN A 639 58.11 -2.29 -0.95
C GLN A 639 56.80 -2.79 -1.52
N LYS A 640 55.97 -3.36 -0.64
CA LYS A 640 54.63 -3.83 -1.00
C LYS A 640 53.82 -2.59 -1.32
N ASN A 641 53.55 -2.34 -2.60
CA ASN A 641 52.65 -1.28 -3.03
C ASN A 641 51.34 -1.45 -2.26
N PHE A 642 51.00 -0.47 -1.42
CA PHE A 642 49.75 -0.49 -0.69
C PHE A 642 48.64 -0.17 -1.68
N GLU A 643 47.73 -1.12 -1.85
CA GLU A 643 46.52 -0.93 -2.65
C GLU A 643 45.51 -0.14 -1.82
N ILE A 644 45.06 0.99 -2.36
CA ILE A 644 44.05 1.84 -1.71
C ILE A 644 42.73 1.58 -2.41
N SER A 645 41.74 1.09 -1.67
CA SER A 645 40.41 0.86 -2.22
C SER A 645 39.43 1.96 -1.80
N HIS A 646 38.58 2.36 -2.74
CA HIS A 646 37.50 3.31 -2.51
C HIS A 646 36.17 2.77 -2.99
N VAL A 647 35.14 2.96 -2.15
CA VAL A 647 33.76 2.62 -2.46
C VAL A 647 33.04 3.84 -3.02
N TYR A 648 32.51 3.71 -4.23
CA TYR A 648 31.76 4.74 -4.95
C TYR A 648 30.28 4.38 -4.97
N SER A 649 29.41 5.35 -4.71
CA SER A 649 27.96 5.23 -4.88
C SER A 649 27.61 5.30 -6.35
N LEU A 650 26.72 4.42 -6.83
CA LEU A 650 26.27 4.44 -8.22
C LEU A 650 25.12 5.44 -8.41
N PRO A 651 25.27 6.45 -9.28
CA PRO A 651 24.16 7.28 -9.73
C PRO A 651 23.07 6.44 -10.41
N MET A 652 21.83 6.87 -10.26
CA MET A 652 20.66 6.26 -10.87
C MET A 652 20.26 6.96 -12.16
N LEU A 653 20.02 6.19 -13.20
CA LEU A 653 19.20 6.58 -14.34
C LEU A 653 17.91 5.75 -14.28
N THR A 654 16.74 6.37 -14.39
CA THR A 654 15.47 5.62 -14.26
C THR A 654 14.50 5.93 -15.40
N ALA A 655 13.71 4.92 -15.77
CA ALA A 655 12.48 5.08 -16.54
C ALA A 655 11.27 4.97 -15.60
N VAL A 656 10.12 5.49 -16.00
CA VAL A 656 8.86 5.32 -15.25
C VAL A 656 8.24 3.97 -15.61
N GLY A 657 7.84 3.18 -14.61
CA GLY A 657 7.11 1.93 -14.77
C GLY A 657 5.65 2.02 -14.34
N ASN A 658 4.87 0.97 -14.62
CA ASN A 658 3.44 0.96 -14.28
C ASN A 658 3.22 0.99 -12.77
N HIS A 659 4.10 0.39 -11.97
CA HIS A 659 3.96 0.40 -10.52
C HIS A 659 4.18 1.79 -9.89
N GLU A 660 4.87 2.71 -10.55
CA GLU A 660 4.98 4.09 -10.06
C GLU A 660 3.65 4.86 -10.12
N ALA A 661 2.73 4.46 -11.00
CA ALA A 661 1.41 5.06 -11.16
C ALA A 661 0.24 4.10 -10.81
N GLY A 662 0.56 2.87 -10.41
CA GLY A 662 -0.39 1.79 -10.15
C GLY A 662 -0.90 1.05 -11.40
N ASN A 663 -0.68 1.58 -12.61
CA ASN A 663 -0.92 0.90 -13.88
C ASN A 663 -0.32 1.68 -15.07
N PHE A 664 -0.51 1.17 -16.29
CA PHE A 664 -0.34 1.93 -17.52
C PHE A 664 -1.53 2.85 -17.82
N MET A 665 -1.33 3.80 -18.73
CA MET A 665 -2.32 4.76 -19.23
C MET A 665 -2.99 5.56 -18.10
N ARG A 666 -2.23 5.90 -17.07
CA ARG A 666 -2.68 6.65 -15.90
C ARG A 666 -2.35 8.13 -16.06
N PRO A 667 -3.20 9.05 -15.57
CA PRO A 667 -2.83 10.44 -15.51
C PRO A 667 -1.62 10.63 -14.59
N ARG A 668 -0.81 11.66 -14.84
CA ARG A 668 0.34 11.99 -14.00
C ARG A 668 -0.03 12.17 -12.52
N SER A 669 -1.26 12.56 -12.18
CA SER A 669 -1.70 12.69 -10.79
C SER A 669 -1.60 11.41 -9.97
N ASP A 670 -1.60 10.25 -10.62
CA ASP A 670 -1.57 8.94 -9.95
C ASP A 670 -0.13 8.52 -9.60
N ASN A 671 0.86 9.19 -10.17
CA ASN A 671 2.26 8.98 -9.83
C ASN A 671 2.61 9.75 -8.57
N SER A 672 2.59 9.07 -7.43
CA SER A 672 2.76 9.75 -6.15
C SER A 672 4.20 10.26 -5.94
N TYR A 673 5.22 9.59 -6.47
CA TYR A 673 6.60 9.83 -6.02
C TYR A 673 7.66 9.93 -7.10
N TYR A 674 7.59 9.10 -8.13
CA TYR A 674 8.67 8.98 -9.12
C TYR A 674 8.99 10.32 -9.79
N ILE A 675 7.97 11.03 -10.27
CA ILE A 675 8.16 12.34 -10.92
C ILE A 675 8.82 13.33 -9.96
N ARG A 676 8.53 13.27 -8.66
CA ARG A 676 9.12 14.16 -7.65
C ARG A 676 10.58 13.81 -7.35
N TYR A 677 10.91 12.52 -7.24
CA TYR A 677 12.23 12.05 -6.83
C TYR A 677 13.29 12.04 -7.93
N PHE A 678 12.90 11.90 -9.19
CA PHE A 678 13.86 11.71 -10.29
C PHE A 678 13.81 12.86 -11.31
N PRO A 679 14.54 13.97 -11.09
CA PRO A 679 14.57 15.09 -12.02
C PRO A 679 15.12 14.73 -13.41
N MET A 680 16.21 13.95 -13.46
CA MET A 680 16.97 13.49 -14.66
C MET A 680 17.41 14.57 -15.67
N SER A 681 16.78 15.74 -15.72
CA SER A 681 17.20 16.95 -16.41
C SER A 681 16.61 18.17 -15.70
N ILE A 682 17.44 19.19 -15.41
CA ILE A 682 17.03 20.41 -14.69
C ILE A 682 17.33 21.67 -15.52
N SER A 683 18.21 21.57 -16.52
CA SER A 683 18.72 22.68 -17.33
C SER A 683 17.63 23.46 -18.10
N ASN A 684 16.52 22.79 -18.46
CA ASN A 684 15.41 23.39 -19.21
C ASN A 684 14.30 24.00 -18.32
N GLU A 685 14.33 23.84 -16.99
CA GLU A 685 13.34 24.43 -16.07
C GLU A 685 13.56 25.94 -15.83
N SER A 686 14.39 26.59 -16.65
CA SER A 686 14.84 27.99 -16.53
C SER A 686 13.74 29.06 -16.69
N THR A 687 12.48 28.66 -16.91
CA THR A 687 11.33 29.57 -16.99
C THR A 687 10.42 29.56 -15.77
N ALA A 688 10.64 28.67 -14.79
CA ALA A 688 9.92 28.75 -13.53
C ALA A 688 10.34 30.06 -12.84
N THR A 689 9.41 31.02 -12.78
CA THR A 689 9.58 32.31 -12.12
C THR A 689 10.14 32.09 -10.73
N LEU A 690 11.44 32.35 -10.56
CA LEU A 690 12.12 32.35 -9.27
C LEU A 690 11.36 33.29 -8.33
N TRP A 691 10.56 32.71 -7.44
CA TRP A 691 9.90 33.44 -6.38
C TRP A 691 10.98 34.14 -5.55
N LYS A 692 10.70 35.37 -5.08
CA LYS A 692 11.65 36.19 -4.30
C LYS A 692 12.15 35.49 -3.02
N ASP A 693 11.49 34.41 -2.58
CA ASP A 693 11.97 33.51 -1.54
C ASP A 693 12.83 32.40 -2.18
N GLN A 694 14.13 32.70 -2.32
CA GLN A 694 15.09 32.19 -3.31
C GLN A 694 15.38 30.68 -3.41
N HIS A 695 14.71 29.80 -2.66
CA HIS A 695 15.05 28.37 -2.59
C HIS A 695 13.89 27.39 -2.73
N ARG A 696 12.66 27.89 -2.88
CA ARG A 696 11.48 27.04 -3.08
C ARG A 696 11.16 26.94 -4.57
N MET A 697 11.07 25.70 -5.06
CA MET A 697 10.50 25.41 -6.37
C MET A 697 9.06 24.89 -6.21
N GLU A 698 8.29 25.02 -7.28
CA GLU A 698 6.96 24.41 -7.35
C GLU A 698 7.09 22.88 -7.45
N ASP A 699 6.06 22.17 -7.01
CA ASP A 699 6.01 20.71 -7.11
C ASP A 699 6.10 20.28 -8.60
N PRO A 700 7.14 19.52 -8.98
CA PRO A 700 7.41 19.20 -10.38
C PRO A 700 6.45 18.17 -11.00
N GLN A 701 5.47 17.67 -10.24
CA GLN A 701 4.54 16.60 -10.64
C GLN A 701 3.97 16.74 -12.07
N PHE A 702 3.70 17.97 -12.52
CA PHE A 702 3.08 18.24 -13.82
C PHE A 702 3.99 18.94 -14.81
N THR A 703 5.16 19.41 -14.39
CA THR A 703 6.06 20.22 -15.24
C THR A 703 7.26 19.44 -15.75
N ARG A 704 7.72 18.44 -14.99
CA ARG A 704 8.91 17.67 -15.33
C ARG A 704 8.65 16.71 -16.48
N SER A 705 9.54 16.65 -17.47
CA SER A 705 9.45 15.66 -18.56
C SER A 705 9.87 14.28 -18.05
N LEU A 706 9.21 13.24 -18.56
CA LEU A 706 9.57 11.84 -18.30
C LEU A 706 10.60 11.32 -19.31
N GLN A 707 10.85 12.11 -20.36
CA GLN A 707 11.68 11.81 -21.49
C GLN A 707 12.96 12.60 -21.34
N HIS A 708 14.07 11.90 -21.34
CA HIS A 708 15.36 12.53 -21.09
C HIS A 708 16.45 11.82 -21.88
N VAL A 709 17.57 12.53 -22.02
CA VAL A 709 18.71 12.11 -22.81
C VAL A 709 19.99 12.32 -22.02
N HIS A 710 20.90 11.37 -22.14
CA HIS A 710 22.17 11.35 -21.41
C HIS A 710 23.29 10.99 -22.38
N TYR A 711 24.41 11.71 -22.28
CA TYR A 711 25.57 11.53 -23.13
C TYR A 711 26.73 10.93 -22.34
N LEU A 712 27.28 9.84 -22.86
CA LEU A 712 28.46 9.17 -22.34
C LEU A 712 29.62 9.44 -23.32
N SER A 713 30.40 10.47 -23.01
CA SER A 713 31.41 11.02 -23.93
C SER A 713 30.76 11.43 -25.28
N ARG A 714 31.55 11.47 -26.35
CA ARG A 714 31.08 11.88 -27.69
C ARG A 714 30.41 10.76 -28.49
N HIS A 715 30.53 9.50 -28.06
CA HIS A 715 30.23 8.33 -28.88
C HIS A 715 28.90 7.67 -28.55
N THR A 716 28.36 7.83 -27.34
CA THR A 716 27.14 7.17 -26.88
C THR A 716 26.12 8.15 -26.32
N MET A 717 24.86 7.98 -26.74
CA MET A 717 23.71 8.61 -26.08
C MET A 717 22.73 7.55 -25.59
N ILE A 718 22.08 7.83 -24.47
CA ILE A 718 20.97 7.05 -23.90
C ILE A 718 19.74 7.95 -23.90
N VAL A 719 18.65 7.46 -24.48
CA VAL A 719 17.34 8.12 -24.50
C VAL A 719 16.38 7.28 -23.67
N VAL A 720 15.68 7.90 -22.73
CA VAL A 720 14.66 7.20 -21.94
C VAL A 720 13.29 7.76 -22.29
N LEU A 721 12.31 6.86 -22.42
CA LEU A 721 10.94 7.20 -22.81
C LEU A 721 9.94 6.65 -21.81
N ASP A 722 8.74 7.24 -21.80
CA ASP A 722 7.60 6.74 -21.05
C ASP A 722 6.87 5.68 -21.88
N SER A 723 6.81 4.45 -21.40
CA SER A 723 6.13 3.32 -22.06
C SER A 723 4.60 3.36 -21.92
N TRP A 724 4.01 4.54 -22.06
CA TRP A 724 2.60 4.80 -21.87
C TRP A 724 2.09 4.55 -20.46
N VAL A 725 2.93 4.80 -19.45
CA VAL A 725 2.47 4.97 -18.08
C VAL A 725 1.65 6.26 -18.00
N HIS A 726 2.16 7.36 -18.55
CA HIS A 726 1.45 8.66 -18.58
C HIS A 726 1.25 9.20 -20.00
N GLU A 727 2.29 9.20 -20.82
CA GLU A 727 2.30 9.81 -22.15
C GLU A 727 2.26 8.73 -23.24
N SER A 728 1.38 8.88 -24.24
CA SER A 728 1.27 7.86 -25.28
C SER A 728 2.53 7.79 -26.14
N PRO A 729 2.80 6.67 -26.82
CA PRO A 729 3.93 6.59 -27.74
C PRO A 729 3.88 7.65 -28.85
N PHE A 730 2.68 7.98 -29.34
CA PHE A 730 2.49 9.03 -30.35
C PHE A 730 2.80 10.43 -29.83
N ASP A 731 2.46 10.74 -28.58
CA ASP A 731 2.75 12.06 -27.99
C ASP A 731 4.26 12.33 -27.91
N GLN A 732 5.07 11.27 -27.83
CA GLN A 732 6.53 11.33 -27.73
C GLN A 732 7.25 11.32 -29.10
N VAL A 733 6.53 11.16 -30.21
CA VAL A 733 7.11 11.14 -31.57
C VAL A 733 7.80 12.46 -31.90
N GLN A 734 7.17 13.60 -31.59
CA GLN A 734 7.75 14.90 -31.90
C GLN A 734 9.02 15.14 -31.07
N TYR A 735 9.03 14.74 -29.80
CA TYR A 735 10.24 14.79 -28.97
C TYR A 735 11.40 14.00 -29.59
N LEU A 736 11.15 12.77 -30.06
CA LEU A 736 12.18 11.95 -30.71
C LEU A 736 12.69 12.57 -32.02
N ILE A 737 11.79 13.12 -32.84
CA ILE A 737 12.17 13.82 -34.07
C ILE A 737 13.01 15.05 -33.74
N ASP A 738 12.55 15.90 -32.81
CA ASP A 738 13.25 17.11 -32.41
C ASP A 738 14.61 16.78 -31.81
N LEU A 739 14.70 15.75 -30.96
CA LEU A 739 15.96 15.26 -30.42
C LEU A 739 16.88 14.87 -31.58
N PHE A 740 16.53 13.84 -32.36
CA PHE A 740 17.42 13.29 -33.37
C PHE A 740 17.70 14.21 -34.58
N GLU A 741 16.86 15.21 -34.83
CA GLU A 741 17.05 16.20 -35.90
C GLU A 741 17.52 17.57 -35.40
N SER A 742 17.66 17.80 -34.09
CA SER A 742 18.07 19.10 -33.53
C SER A 742 19.40 19.54 -34.12
N SER A 743 19.58 20.84 -34.34
CA SER A 743 20.79 21.38 -34.95
C SER A 743 22.05 21.16 -34.09
N GLU A 744 21.90 21.16 -32.77
CA GLU A 744 22.96 20.81 -31.83
C GLU A 744 23.33 19.33 -31.93
N LEU A 745 22.33 18.43 -32.00
CA LEU A 745 22.64 17.05 -32.31
C LEU A 745 23.17 16.90 -33.71
N LYS A 746 22.77 17.64 -34.74
CA LYS A 746 23.37 17.59 -36.09
C LYS A 746 24.84 17.98 -36.09
N LYS A 747 25.25 18.96 -35.26
CA LYS A 747 26.66 19.29 -35.03
C LYS A 747 27.37 18.15 -34.28
N LYS A 748 26.71 17.52 -33.31
CA LYS A 748 27.22 16.37 -32.53
C LYS A 748 27.04 15.01 -33.23
N GLN A 749 26.26 14.91 -34.31
CA GLN A 749 25.79 13.67 -34.94
C GLN A 749 26.90 13.01 -35.74
N GLN A 750 27.90 13.81 -36.13
CA GLN A 750 29.15 13.27 -36.63
C GLN A 750 29.89 12.43 -35.57
N PHE A 751 29.55 12.55 -34.28
CA PHE A 751 30.24 11.87 -33.19
C PHE A 751 29.40 10.79 -32.49
N VAL A 752 28.09 11.00 -32.27
CA VAL A 752 27.27 10.02 -31.53
C VAL A 752 26.76 8.89 -32.43
N LYS A 753 27.54 7.80 -32.51
CA LYS A 753 27.23 6.61 -33.30
C LYS A 753 26.39 5.59 -32.55
N ASN A 754 26.62 5.42 -31.25
CA ASN A 754 25.89 4.45 -30.43
C ASN A 754 24.68 5.12 -29.75
N ARG A 755 23.48 4.68 -30.12
CA ARG A 755 22.21 5.23 -29.63
C ARG A 755 21.44 4.16 -28.90
N ILE A 756 21.28 4.33 -27.60
CA ILE A 756 20.59 3.39 -26.73
C ILE A 756 19.24 4.01 -26.36
N VAL A 757 18.19 3.21 -26.40
CA VAL A 757 16.88 3.60 -25.87
C VAL A 757 16.56 2.75 -24.65
N VAL A 758 15.98 3.33 -23.61
CA VAL A 758 15.49 2.63 -22.42
C VAL A 758 13.98 2.86 -22.31
N ILE A 759 13.23 1.77 -22.22
CA ILE A 759 11.78 1.78 -22.05
C ILE A 759 11.39 0.77 -20.97
N HIS A 760 10.29 1.03 -20.28
CA HIS A 760 9.79 0.10 -19.29
C HIS A 760 9.03 -1.07 -19.93
N HIS A 761 7.88 -0.82 -20.56
CA HIS A 761 7.14 -1.87 -21.26
C HIS A 761 7.86 -2.26 -22.56
N PRO A 762 8.02 -3.57 -22.86
CA PRO A 762 8.71 -4.02 -24.07
C PRO A 762 7.86 -3.82 -25.33
N MET A 763 8.51 -3.42 -26.42
CA MET A 763 7.98 -3.49 -27.78
C MET A 763 7.94 -4.95 -28.25
N TYR A 764 9.04 -5.70 -28.04
CA TYR A 764 9.12 -7.13 -28.36
C TYR A 764 9.14 -7.98 -27.09
N SER A 765 8.00 -8.02 -26.39
CA SER A 765 7.80 -8.80 -25.14
C SER A 765 8.15 -10.28 -25.32
N SER A 766 8.78 -10.90 -24.32
CA SER A 766 8.95 -12.36 -24.24
C SER A 766 7.67 -13.13 -23.90
N GLU A 767 6.58 -12.47 -23.50
CA GLU A 767 5.29 -13.13 -23.26
C GLU A 767 4.62 -13.58 -24.56
N LYS A 768 3.87 -14.69 -24.50
CA LYS A 768 3.04 -15.16 -25.62
C LYS A 768 1.93 -14.18 -25.98
N ILE A 769 1.37 -13.51 -24.98
CA ILE A 769 0.25 -12.59 -25.18
C ILE A 769 0.80 -11.19 -25.44
N LYS A 770 0.71 -10.73 -26.68
CA LYS A 770 1.17 -9.37 -27.03
C LYS A 770 0.13 -8.33 -26.62
N THR A 771 0.57 -7.33 -25.85
CA THR A 771 -0.30 -6.25 -25.35
C THR A 771 -0.59 -5.20 -26.42
N VAL A 772 -1.59 -4.35 -26.18
CA VAL A 772 -1.88 -3.19 -27.04
C VAL A 772 -0.75 -2.17 -26.97
N ILE A 773 -0.13 -1.99 -25.79
CA ILE A 773 0.96 -1.04 -25.55
C ILE A 773 2.15 -1.36 -26.47
N SER A 774 2.60 -2.63 -26.53
CA SER A 774 3.66 -3.06 -27.45
C SER A 774 3.36 -2.71 -28.91
N LYS A 775 2.12 -2.90 -29.36
CA LYS A 775 1.72 -2.62 -30.74
C LYS A 775 1.77 -1.13 -31.05
N GLU A 776 1.24 -0.28 -30.16
CA GLU A 776 1.27 1.17 -30.37
C GLU A 776 2.70 1.72 -30.33
N MET A 777 3.57 1.21 -29.44
CA MET A 777 5.00 1.57 -29.43
C MET A 777 5.70 1.16 -30.72
N ILE A 778 5.48 -0.06 -31.23
CA ILE A 778 6.03 -0.50 -32.53
C ILE A 778 5.58 0.43 -33.66
N MET A 779 4.27 0.75 -33.72
CA MET A 779 3.72 1.63 -34.76
C MET A 779 4.29 3.06 -34.70
N ALA A 780 4.46 3.61 -33.50
CA ALA A 780 4.92 4.98 -33.32
C ALA A 780 6.45 5.13 -33.43
N TRP A 781 7.22 4.21 -32.86
CA TRP A 781 8.65 4.40 -32.62
C TRP A 781 9.56 3.56 -33.51
N GLU A 782 9.19 2.34 -33.93
CA GLU A 782 10.11 1.45 -34.65
C GLU A 782 10.65 2.11 -35.92
N ILE A 783 9.77 2.78 -36.69
CA ILE A 783 10.16 3.49 -37.90
C ILE A 783 11.17 4.62 -37.63
N LEU A 784 11.05 5.31 -36.50
CA LEU A 784 11.98 6.36 -36.09
C LEU A 784 13.29 5.74 -35.62
N PHE A 785 13.24 4.67 -34.84
CA PHE A 785 14.43 3.97 -34.36
C PHE A 785 15.26 3.43 -35.52
N LEU A 786 14.61 2.88 -36.55
CA LEU A 786 15.25 2.46 -37.79
C LEU A 786 15.80 3.66 -38.58
N LYS A 787 15.00 4.73 -38.77
CA LYS A 787 15.43 5.95 -39.49
C LYS A 787 16.68 6.57 -38.88
N TYR A 788 16.76 6.58 -37.54
CA TYR A 788 17.84 7.22 -36.79
C TYR A 788 18.91 6.24 -36.29
N ASN A 789 18.92 5.01 -36.82
CA ASN A 789 19.94 3.99 -36.55
C ASN A 789 20.14 3.68 -35.05
N VAL A 790 19.07 3.54 -34.27
CA VAL A 790 19.15 3.10 -32.86
C VAL A 790 19.92 1.78 -32.77
N THR A 791 20.91 1.72 -31.88
CA THR A 791 21.82 0.59 -31.72
C THR A 791 21.14 -0.55 -30.96
N ALA A 792 20.55 -0.23 -29.82
CA ALA A 792 19.84 -1.19 -28.98
C ALA A 792 18.72 -0.51 -28.18
N VAL A 793 17.72 -1.30 -27.79
CA VAL A 793 16.65 -0.89 -26.89
C VAL A 793 16.67 -1.79 -25.67
N PHE A 794 16.81 -1.20 -24.48
CA PHE A 794 16.65 -1.87 -23.20
C PHE A 794 15.18 -1.81 -22.77
N GLU A 795 14.60 -2.99 -22.56
CA GLU A 795 13.19 -3.20 -22.23
C GLU A 795 13.06 -3.90 -20.86
N ASN A 796 11.95 -3.67 -20.16
CA ASN A 796 11.74 -4.12 -18.78
C ASN A 796 10.33 -4.72 -18.58
N HIS A 797 9.72 -4.57 -17.39
CA HIS A 797 8.34 -4.96 -17.04
C HIS A 797 8.07 -6.48 -16.95
N VAL A 798 8.43 -7.23 -17.99
CA VAL A 798 8.03 -8.64 -18.15
C VAL A 798 8.97 -9.55 -17.37
N HIS A 799 8.89 -9.64 -16.04
CA HIS A 799 9.86 -10.34 -15.17
C HIS A 799 10.55 -11.60 -15.76
N ALA A 800 11.56 -11.41 -16.60
CA ALA A 800 12.22 -12.43 -17.43
C ALA A 800 13.55 -11.90 -17.95
N TYR A 801 14.43 -12.82 -18.31
CA TYR A 801 15.61 -12.54 -19.10
C TYR A 801 15.28 -12.67 -20.59
N LYS A 802 15.72 -11.73 -21.42
CA LYS A 802 15.53 -11.76 -22.88
C LYS A 802 16.67 -11.07 -23.63
N GLN A 803 17.03 -11.62 -24.78
CA GLN A 803 17.76 -10.94 -25.86
C GLN A 803 17.17 -11.36 -27.21
N THR A 804 16.90 -10.40 -28.10
CA THR A 804 16.49 -10.70 -29.48
C THR A 804 17.69 -10.88 -30.41
N TYR A 805 17.46 -11.49 -31.58
CA TYR A 805 18.29 -11.21 -32.76
C TYR A 805 18.03 -9.77 -33.25
N PRO A 806 18.82 -9.20 -34.18
CA PRO A 806 18.50 -7.92 -34.79
C PRO A 806 17.15 -7.98 -35.53
N ILE A 807 16.19 -7.14 -35.12
CA ILE A 807 14.83 -7.08 -35.65
C ILE A 807 14.66 -5.84 -36.53
N LYS A 808 14.00 -6.01 -37.67
CA LYS A 808 13.51 -4.93 -38.52
C LYS A 808 12.10 -5.25 -39.00
N GLU A 809 11.15 -4.36 -38.74
CA GLU A 809 9.75 -4.49 -39.15
C GLU A 809 9.15 -5.83 -38.65
N GLY A 810 9.48 -6.18 -37.40
CA GLY A 810 9.07 -7.43 -36.77
C GLY A 810 9.71 -8.71 -37.30
N LYS A 811 10.75 -8.63 -38.15
CA LYS A 811 11.46 -9.79 -38.71
C LYS A 811 12.92 -9.81 -38.29
N VAL A 812 13.43 -11.02 -38.06
CA VAL A 812 14.87 -11.23 -37.83
C VAL A 812 15.65 -10.92 -39.11
N VAL A 813 16.62 -10.02 -39.00
CA VAL A 813 17.53 -9.65 -40.11
C VAL A 813 18.59 -10.72 -40.31
N THR A 814 19.21 -11.19 -39.22
CA THR A 814 20.24 -12.24 -39.26
C THR A 814 20.26 -13.02 -37.94
N THR A 815 20.56 -14.31 -38.02
CA THR A 815 20.89 -15.16 -36.86
C THR A 815 22.38 -15.51 -36.83
N GLN A 816 23.14 -15.14 -37.87
CA GLN A 816 24.57 -15.44 -37.97
C GLN A 816 25.37 -14.34 -37.26
N SER A 817 26.33 -14.76 -36.43
CA SER A 817 27.29 -13.87 -35.78
C SER A 817 28.35 -13.44 -36.80
N ALA A 818 28.76 -12.17 -36.81
CA ALA A 818 29.77 -11.67 -37.76
C ALA A 818 31.11 -12.42 -37.64
N SER A 819 31.46 -12.91 -36.45
CA SER A 819 32.64 -13.76 -36.23
C SER A 819 32.63 -15.05 -37.05
N GLN A 820 31.45 -15.62 -37.33
CA GLN A 820 31.31 -16.86 -38.11
C GLN A 820 31.51 -16.65 -39.61
N LEU A 821 31.44 -15.40 -40.09
CA LEU A 821 31.64 -15.05 -41.50
C LEU A 821 33.13 -14.89 -41.88
N GLY A 822 34.05 -15.15 -40.94
CA GLY A 822 35.49 -15.22 -41.22
C GLY A 822 36.22 -13.87 -41.19
N GLU A 823 35.57 -12.79 -40.74
CA GLU A 823 36.21 -11.47 -40.62
C GLU A 823 36.96 -11.27 -39.30
N PHE A 824 36.72 -12.12 -38.28
CA PHE A 824 37.41 -12.07 -36.99
C PHE A 824 37.76 -13.48 -36.49
N GLU A 825 39.04 -13.88 -36.60
CA GLU A 825 39.57 -15.08 -35.93
C GLU A 825 39.66 -14.83 -34.41
N THR A 826 38.54 -14.95 -33.68
CA THR A 826 38.58 -15.13 -32.23
C THR A 826 38.34 -16.59 -31.93
N GLN A 827 39.42 -17.36 -31.82
CA GLN A 827 39.41 -18.83 -31.80
C GLN A 827 38.77 -19.45 -30.53
N ASP A 828 38.44 -18.68 -29.49
CA ASP A 828 38.16 -19.24 -28.16
C ASP A 828 36.83 -18.84 -27.48
N ASP A 829 35.92 -18.09 -28.12
CA ASP A 829 34.66 -17.72 -27.46
C ASP A 829 33.40 -17.99 -28.28
N ASN A 830 32.98 -19.27 -28.28
CA ASN A 830 31.71 -19.71 -28.87
C ASN A 830 30.48 -19.06 -28.22
N SER A 831 30.62 -18.31 -27.12
CA SER A 831 29.50 -17.66 -26.42
C SER A 831 29.22 -16.23 -26.87
N LEU A 832 30.09 -15.62 -27.69
CA LEU A 832 29.97 -14.22 -28.13
C LEU A 832 29.18 -14.08 -29.44
N PHE A 833 28.04 -13.38 -29.38
CA PHE A 833 27.33 -12.93 -30.58
C PHE A 833 27.82 -11.53 -30.99
N VAL A 834 28.32 -11.38 -32.22
CA VAL A 834 28.81 -10.11 -32.76
C VAL A 834 27.86 -9.63 -33.86
N TYR A 835 27.35 -8.41 -33.73
CA TYR A 835 26.53 -7.75 -34.73
C TYR A 835 27.18 -6.45 -35.22
N GLU A 836 27.43 -6.34 -36.52
CA GLU A 836 28.04 -5.17 -37.12
C GLU A 836 26.99 -4.33 -37.86
N LYS A 837 26.97 -3.03 -37.59
CA LYS A 837 26.11 -2.03 -38.24
C LYS A 837 26.97 -1.09 -39.07
N ARG A 838 26.97 -1.29 -40.40
CA ARG A 838 27.75 -0.53 -41.38
C ARG A 838 26.99 0.71 -41.86
N PRO A 839 27.63 1.89 -41.95
CA PRO A 839 26.95 3.14 -42.33
C PRO A 839 26.23 3.15 -43.68
N HIS A 840 26.77 2.47 -44.68
CA HIS A 840 26.20 2.44 -46.02
C HIS A 840 25.04 1.45 -46.16
N GLU A 841 24.79 0.63 -45.14
CA GLU A 841 23.80 -0.45 -45.12
C GLU A 841 22.74 -0.25 -44.03
N TYR A 842 22.57 0.96 -43.49
CA TYR A 842 21.56 1.22 -42.45
C TYR A 842 20.13 0.80 -42.83
N SER A 843 19.80 0.81 -44.13
CA SER A 843 18.52 0.29 -44.61
C SER A 843 18.39 -1.24 -44.49
N GLN A 844 19.47 -1.97 -44.22
CA GLN A 844 19.52 -3.43 -44.08
C GLN A 844 19.67 -3.87 -42.62
N HIS A 845 20.12 -2.98 -41.73
CA HIS A 845 20.30 -3.31 -40.32
C HIS A 845 18.99 -3.30 -39.52
N GLY A 846 18.97 -4.11 -38.47
CA GLY A 846 17.91 -4.16 -37.47
C GLY A 846 18.38 -3.58 -36.13
N ILE A 847 17.51 -3.65 -35.15
CA ILE A 847 17.73 -3.20 -33.77
C ILE A 847 17.69 -4.43 -32.86
N ILE A 848 18.58 -4.49 -31.88
CA ILE A 848 18.54 -5.53 -30.86
C ILE A 848 17.77 -5.02 -29.65
N TYR A 849 16.79 -5.79 -29.19
CA TYR A 849 15.98 -5.51 -28.02
C TYR A 849 16.43 -6.43 -26.88
N ILE A 850 16.71 -5.85 -25.72
CA ILE A 850 17.44 -6.49 -24.63
C ILE A 850 16.70 -6.28 -23.33
N GLY A 851 16.55 -7.34 -22.55
CA GLY A 851 15.92 -7.29 -21.24
C GLY A 851 14.43 -7.59 -21.27
N ASP A 852 13.90 -7.80 -20.07
CA ASP A 852 12.49 -7.94 -19.72
C ASP A 852 12.40 -7.86 -18.16
N GLY A 853 13.16 -6.95 -17.55
CA GLY A 853 12.83 -6.46 -16.20
C GLY A 853 12.79 -7.50 -15.08
N SER A 854 13.92 -8.11 -14.71
CA SER A 854 13.94 -9.00 -13.54
C SER A 854 15.19 -8.82 -12.68
N TRP A 855 15.42 -7.60 -12.21
CA TRP A 855 16.55 -7.36 -11.31
C TRP A 855 16.25 -7.85 -9.88
N GLY A 856 14.99 -7.86 -9.45
CA GLY A 856 14.64 -8.36 -8.12
C GLY A 856 13.33 -9.11 -8.00
N VAL A 857 12.43 -8.96 -8.97
CA VAL A 857 11.16 -9.69 -8.93
C VAL A 857 11.34 -11.12 -9.41
N THR A 858 10.95 -12.06 -8.55
CA THR A 858 11.04 -13.51 -8.78
C THR A 858 9.70 -14.12 -9.17
N ASN A 859 8.65 -13.31 -9.35
CA ASN A 859 7.34 -13.76 -9.82
C ASN A 859 7.33 -13.80 -11.34
N TRP A 860 7.95 -14.84 -11.87
CA TRP A 860 8.04 -15.09 -13.31
C TRP A 860 6.66 -15.36 -13.92
N ASP A 861 6.37 -14.77 -15.09
CA ASP A 861 5.17 -15.12 -15.85
C ASP A 861 5.35 -16.51 -16.49
N PRO A 862 4.50 -17.52 -16.20
CA PRO A 862 4.50 -18.80 -16.90
C PRO A 862 4.23 -18.70 -18.42
N SER A 863 3.91 -17.53 -18.95
CA SER A 863 3.52 -17.31 -20.34
C SER A 863 4.66 -17.03 -21.32
N LEU A 864 5.94 -17.20 -20.95
CA LEU A 864 7.08 -16.96 -21.84
C LEU A 864 7.01 -17.76 -23.16
N ASP A 865 7.37 -17.10 -24.25
CA ASP A 865 7.32 -17.59 -25.63
C ASP A 865 8.70 -18.08 -26.09
N PHE A 866 9.17 -19.18 -25.49
CA PHE A 866 10.47 -19.81 -25.80
C PHE A 866 10.64 -20.21 -27.26
N GLU A 867 9.54 -20.44 -27.99
CA GLU A 867 9.54 -20.90 -29.38
C GLU A 867 9.58 -19.75 -30.39
N ASN A 868 9.57 -18.49 -29.93
CA ASN A 868 9.56 -17.35 -30.83
C ASN A 868 10.93 -17.20 -31.51
N PRO A 869 11.00 -17.27 -32.85
CA PRO A 869 12.28 -17.23 -33.56
C PRO A 869 13.00 -15.88 -33.49
N ILE A 870 12.34 -14.83 -32.98
CA ILE A 870 13.00 -13.53 -32.79
C ILE A 870 13.97 -13.52 -31.61
N PHE A 871 13.81 -14.44 -30.64
CA PHE A 871 14.65 -14.47 -29.46
C PHE A 871 15.94 -15.24 -29.72
N ARG A 872 17.07 -14.62 -29.38
CA ARG A 872 18.35 -15.32 -29.26
C ARG A 872 18.39 -16.07 -27.93
N GLN A 873 17.93 -15.42 -26.87
CA GLN A 873 17.85 -16.01 -25.54
C GLN A 873 16.61 -15.50 -24.81
N VAL A 874 15.97 -16.37 -24.04
CA VAL A 874 14.88 -16.03 -23.14
C VAL A 874 14.89 -17.01 -21.97
N GLY A 875 14.61 -16.54 -20.76
CA GLY A 875 14.68 -17.41 -19.57
C GLY A 875 14.16 -16.79 -18.29
N TYR A 876 13.97 -17.66 -17.30
CA TYR A 876 13.60 -17.30 -15.93
C TYR A 876 14.86 -17.09 -15.10
N LEU A 877 15.34 -15.86 -15.03
CA LEU A 877 16.60 -15.54 -14.35
C LEU A 877 16.62 -14.13 -13.80
N SER A 878 16.87 -13.98 -12.50
CA SER A 878 17.07 -12.66 -11.91
C SER A 878 18.43 -12.17 -12.34
N HIS A 879 18.47 -11.04 -13.04
CA HIS A 879 19.66 -10.62 -13.76
C HIS A 879 19.81 -9.09 -13.81
N VAL A 880 21.03 -8.68 -14.11
CA VAL A 880 21.37 -7.33 -14.53
C VAL A 880 22.34 -7.43 -15.70
N PHE A 881 22.26 -6.52 -16.65
CA PHE A 881 23.24 -6.43 -17.73
C PHE A 881 24.41 -5.56 -17.28
N HIS A 882 25.62 -6.10 -17.38
CA HIS A 882 26.84 -5.30 -17.33
C HIS A 882 27.19 -4.87 -18.76
N VAL A 883 27.12 -3.57 -19.01
CA VAL A 883 27.24 -2.96 -20.34
C VAL A 883 28.50 -2.10 -20.38
N ASN A 884 29.25 -2.20 -21.47
CA ASN A 884 30.51 -1.52 -21.72
C ASN A 884 30.40 -0.80 -23.05
N THR A 885 30.76 0.48 -23.08
CA THR A 885 30.75 1.27 -24.31
C THR A 885 32.02 2.09 -24.45
N ARG A 886 32.56 2.14 -25.67
CA ARG A 886 33.74 2.93 -26.06
C ARG A 886 33.83 3.08 -27.56
N GLU A 887 34.56 4.08 -28.02
CA GLU A 887 34.94 4.21 -29.43
C GLU A 887 36.34 3.60 -29.65
N LEU A 888 36.50 2.76 -30.68
CA LEU A 888 37.77 2.15 -31.05
C LEU A 888 38.64 3.15 -31.83
N GLU A 889 39.92 2.84 -31.95
CA GLU A 889 40.84 3.61 -32.82
C GLU A 889 40.42 3.58 -34.29
N SER A 890 39.67 2.56 -34.72
CA SER A 890 39.04 2.50 -36.06
C SER A 890 37.95 3.55 -36.26
N GLY A 891 37.49 4.18 -35.18
CA GLY A 891 36.33 5.08 -35.14
C GLY A 891 35.01 4.35 -34.95
N GLU A 892 34.97 3.02 -34.95
CA GLU A 892 33.75 2.26 -34.64
C GLU A 892 33.43 2.37 -33.15
N VAL A 893 32.13 2.42 -32.82
CA VAL A 893 31.69 2.41 -31.42
C VAL A 893 31.21 1.02 -31.05
N VAL A 894 31.73 0.50 -29.95
CA VAL A 894 31.40 -0.82 -29.41
C VAL A 894 30.39 -0.67 -28.31
N LEU A 895 29.37 -1.52 -28.35
CA LEU A 895 28.49 -1.81 -27.21
C LEU A 895 28.64 -3.29 -26.85
N ASP A 896 29.38 -3.57 -25.79
CA ASP A 896 29.61 -4.91 -25.25
C ASP A 896 28.74 -5.12 -24.02
N LEU A 897 27.93 -6.17 -23.97
CA LEU A 897 27.14 -6.49 -22.79
C LEU A 897 27.14 -7.98 -22.46
N SER A 898 26.98 -8.25 -21.17
CA SER A 898 26.84 -9.59 -20.62
C SER A 898 25.80 -9.56 -19.51
N ALA A 899 25.00 -10.62 -19.39
CA ALA A 899 24.06 -10.74 -18.30
C ALA A 899 24.74 -11.41 -17.10
N LEU A 900 24.58 -10.80 -15.93
CA LEU A 900 24.95 -11.37 -14.64
C LEU A 900 23.67 -11.93 -14.01
N GLY A 901 23.65 -13.25 -13.81
CA GLY A 901 22.50 -13.98 -13.31
C GLY A 901 22.67 -14.46 -11.88
N TYR A 902 21.59 -14.44 -11.09
CA TYR A 902 21.53 -15.09 -9.79
C TYR A 902 21.00 -16.52 -9.91
N ASN A 903 21.79 -17.50 -9.49
CA ASN A 903 21.35 -18.88 -9.38
C ASN A 903 20.78 -19.12 -7.98
N THR A 904 19.46 -19.29 -7.89
CA THR A 904 18.74 -19.53 -6.62
C THR A 904 19.12 -20.85 -5.95
N THR A 905 19.67 -21.82 -6.69
CA THR A 905 20.05 -23.14 -6.14
C THR A 905 21.43 -23.09 -5.48
N THR A 906 22.36 -22.35 -6.06
CA THR A 906 23.74 -22.23 -5.57
C THR A 906 23.98 -20.94 -4.79
N GLU A 907 23.00 -20.04 -4.74
CA GLU A 907 23.07 -18.69 -4.16
C GLU A 907 24.26 -17.88 -4.73
N SER A 908 24.64 -18.16 -5.98
CA SER A 908 25.83 -17.59 -6.61
C SER A 908 25.49 -16.74 -7.83
N ILE A 909 26.29 -15.69 -8.03
CA ILE A 909 26.27 -14.92 -9.27
C ILE A 909 27.15 -15.60 -10.31
N HIS A 910 26.65 -15.66 -11.54
CA HIS A 910 27.37 -16.19 -12.69
C HIS A 910 27.09 -15.32 -13.91
N GLN A 911 28.03 -15.29 -14.84
CA GLN A 911 27.74 -14.78 -16.18
C GLN A 911 26.87 -15.80 -16.91
N VAL A 912 25.75 -15.34 -17.47
CA VAL A 912 24.80 -16.21 -18.19
C VAL A 912 25.43 -16.70 -19.48
N GLU A 913 25.43 -18.01 -19.69
CA GLU A 913 26.05 -18.62 -20.87
C GLU A 913 25.40 -18.10 -22.17
N GLY A 914 26.24 -17.72 -23.14
CA GLY A 914 25.80 -17.17 -24.43
C GLY A 914 25.18 -15.77 -24.37
N SER A 915 25.12 -15.12 -23.20
CA SER A 915 24.56 -13.77 -23.05
C SER A 915 25.45 -12.67 -23.62
N ARG A 916 26.71 -12.98 -23.92
CA ARG A 916 27.66 -12.01 -24.47
C ARG A 916 27.19 -11.51 -25.83
N LEU A 917 27.01 -10.20 -25.91
CA LEU A 917 26.61 -9.51 -27.12
C LEU A 917 27.56 -8.34 -27.35
N ARG A 918 28.11 -8.26 -28.56
CA ARG A 918 28.91 -7.14 -29.06
C ARG A 918 28.19 -6.52 -30.25
N ILE A 919 27.92 -5.22 -30.18
CA ILE A 919 27.40 -4.46 -31.32
C ILE A 919 28.47 -3.45 -31.75
N LEU A 920 28.92 -3.55 -33.00
CA LEU A 920 29.83 -2.60 -33.63
C LEU A 920 29.01 -1.62 -34.47
N THR A 921 29.17 -0.33 -34.25
CA THR A 921 28.49 0.72 -35.03
C THR A 921 29.51 1.65 -35.67
N GLY A 922 29.55 1.64 -37.01
CA GLY A 922 30.51 2.40 -37.81
C GLY A 922 30.22 3.88 -37.98
#